data_AF-A0A814QR34-F1
#
_entry.id   AF-A0A814QR34-F1
#
_cell.length_a   1.000
_cell.length_b   1.000
_cell.length_c   1.000
_cell.angle_alpha   90.00
_cell.angle_beta   90.00
_cell.angle_gamma   90.00
#
_symmetry.space_group_name_H-M   'P 1'
#
loop_
_entity.id
_entity.type
_entity.pdbx_description
1 polymer ?
#
loop_
_entity_poly.entity_id
_entity_poly.type
_entity_poly.pdbx_seq_one_letter_code
_entity_poly.pdbx_strand_id
1 'polypeptide(L)'
;MPENDVVVTNGNDKKKCCFWTIRWYLLLLCLIVLCQSMITSGYIGSIVSSIENYYGFSTERLGIALSSYDIIGVLSIPLISYIGSQYNRAKIVALGAFLFSIGNILFALPYFINGYHKEIVDNTTNETSDYLCSQNLTNHSDDINLLSSNAIFNYLIPNSINNIISNNIIESQPTWTYYIIILSMIIMSIGASPFYTLGITFLTDHLDKDDQPIYTSILYGMGALGPAIGFIMGFLFISQWINIGDDKNLNGITKNDPQWIGRWWAGFILSSCLLILFSIILFTFPSHLQQNNNQILESDQSFRDHYQSSGENYQMRSLCQLSNIKEIFQSIIDLFKNLIYILSVLINSIENILVVSFTTFMVKYIESVFNISSSLSSILTGSIVVPAAVFGTITGGYLVRRFHMNIFQCIQLILISCFISFVALLSLIFIKCKSNIKYQSDSQCSQLCNCSPYIYQPVCFQQQITFFSPCYAGCTTVNGTEYSNCSCLSLGDQVLKGSCEKFCLLETFLFLLILFLVTYFETLMATPQLIIVLRSVQHELQSFSLGLQNCIMKVIAQIPTPILFGIIIDNQCLFWSESTWHRRGSCFVYDGNRLPFTLFGTAIIIKLISLTLIIILFLIAFKRNKTQNICFSTEEQQDLLNNSHY
;
A
#
# COMPACT_ATOMS: atom_id res chain seq x y z
N MET A 1 -39.03 -3.59 -65.64
CA MET A 1 -38.56 -4.84 -66.27
C MET A 1 -37.05 -4.84 -66.26
N PRO A 2 -36.43 -5.99 -66.00
CA PRO A 2 -35.52 -6.16 -64.86
C PRO A 2 -34.13 -6.67 -65.29
N GLU A 3 -33.35 -7.11 -64.29
CA GLU A 3 -32.21 -8.04 -64.39
C GLU A 3 -30.92 -7.47 -64.99
N ASN A 4 -29.72 -7.90 -64.64
CA ASN A 4 -29.11 -8.69 -63.58
C ASN A 4 -27.62 -8.41 -63.82
N ASP A 5 -26.79 -8.31 -62.79
CA ASP A 5 -25.62 -9.21 -62.76
C ASP A 5 -24.95 -9.20 -61.39
N VAL A 6 -24.96 -10.41 -60.87
CA VAL A 6 -24.38 -10.90 -59.65
C VAL A 6 -22.88 -11.06 -59.88
N VAL A 7 -22.06 -10.44 -59.04
CA VAL A 7 -20.69 -10.91 -58.81
C VAL A 7 -20.59 -11.38 -57.37
N VAL A 8 -20.88 -12.67 -57.19
CA VAL A 8 -20.43 -13.46 -56.05
C VAL A 8 -18.91 -13.51 -56.12
N THR A 9 -18.25 -12.99 -55.08
CA THR A 9 -16.89 -13.42 -54.73
C THR A 9 -16.95 -14.03 -53.35
N ASN A 10 -17.06 -15.36 -53.33
CA ASN A 10 -16.84 -16.18 -52.16
C ASN A 10 -15.35 -16.55 -52.07
N GLY A 11 -14.81 -16.42 -50.86
CA GLY A 11 -13.69 -17.24 -50.37
C GLY A 11 -12.27 -16.78 -50.72
N ASN A 12 -11.59 -16.15 -49.76
CA ASN A 12 -10.51 -16.81 -48.99
C ASN A 12 -9.81 -15.83 -48.03
N ASP A 13 -9.37 -16.38 -46.90
CA ASP A 13 -8.42 -15.83 -45.93
C ASP A 13 -8.90 -14.85 -44.85
N LYS A 14 -9.84 -15.31 -44.01
CA LYS A 14 -9.76 -14.98 -42.57
C LYS A 14 -9.12 -16.13 -41.83
N LYS A 15 -7.78 -16.17 -41.81
CA LYS A 15 -7.03 -16.91 -40.78
C LYS A 15 -7.53 -16.42 -39.42
N LYS A 16 -8.39 -17.22 -38.77
CA LYS A 16 -8.82 -17.02 -37.39
C LYS A 16 -7.57 -17.05 -36.50
N CYS A 17 -7.04 -15.89 -36.15
CA CYS A 17 -6.06 -15.79 -35.08
C CYS A 17 -6.76 -16.12 -33.76
N CYS A 18 -6.79 -17.41 -33.40
CA CYS A 18 -7.34 -17.97 -32.17
C CYS A 18 -6.62 -17.47 -30.89
N PHE A 19 -5.65 -16.57 -31.03
CA PHE A 19 -4.78 -16.08 -29.96
C PHE A 19 -5.38 -14.88 -29.19
N TRP A 20 -6.29 -14.11 -29.78
CA TRP A 20 -6.83 -12.89 -29.17
C TRP A 20 -8.20 -13.15 -28.54
N THR A 21 -8.21 -13.76 -27.35
CA THR A 21 -9.44 -14.00 -26.56
C THR A 21 -9.47 -13.11 -25.31
N ILE A 22 -10.66 -12.87 -24.75
CA ILE A 22 -10.82 -12.10 -23.51
C ILE A 22 -10.04 -12.70 -22.33
N ARG A 23 -9.79 -14.02 -22.34
CA ARG A 23 -8.97 -14.71 -21.34
C ARG A 23 -7.49 -14.32 -21.43
N TRP A 24 -6.96 -14.15 -22.65
CA TRP A 24 -5.61 -13.65 -22.85
C TRP A 24 -5.48 -12.18 -22.45
N TYR A 25 -6.52 -11.38 -22.69
CA TYR A 25 -6.57 -10.00 -22.20
C TYR A 25 -6.51 -9.96 -20.67
N LEU A 26 -7.33 -10.78 -19.99
CA LEU A 26 -7.30 -10.90 -18.53
C LEU A 26 -5.90 -11.30 -18.04
N LEU A 27 -5.29 -12.31 -18.64
CA LEU A 27 -3.96 -12.79 -18.24
C LEU A 27 -2.91 -11.65 -18.33
N LEU A 28 -2.87 -10.94 -19.46
CA LEU A 28 -1.93 -9.83 -19.65
C LEU A 28 -2.20 -8.68 -18.68
N LEU A 29 -3.47 -8.32 -18.48
CA LEU A 29 -3.86 -7.27 -17.54
C LEU A 29 -3.49 -7.64 -16.10
N CYS A 30 -3.69 -8.91 -15.69
CA CYS A 30 -3.26 -9.44 -14.40
C CYS A 30 -1.75 -9.34 -14.21
N LEU A 31 -0.96 -9.68 -15.22
CA LEU A 31 0.50 -9.58 -15.16
C LEU A 31 0.97 -8.13 -15.05
N ILE A 32 0.36 -7.21 -15.81
CA ILE A 32 0.66 -5.78 -15.74
C ILE A 32 0.33 -5.22 -14.35
N VAL A 33 -0.87 -5.51 -13.84
CA VAL A 33 -1.32 -5.08 -12.51
C VAL A 33 -0.44 -5.67 -11.40
N LEU A 34 -0.02 -6.94 -11.53
CA LEU A 34 0.91 -7.57 -10.61
C LEU A 34 2.26 -6.84 -10.60
N CYS A 35 2.85 -6.56 -11.76
CA CYS A 35 4.12 -5.83 -11.86
C CYS A 35 4.02 -4.40 -11.32
N GLN A 36 2.90 -3.72 -11.57
CA GLN A 36 2.63 -2.38 -11.02
C GLN A 36 2.55 -2.42 -9.50
N SER A 37 1.71 -3.30 -8.94
CA SER A 37 1.51 -3.45 -7.49
C SER A 37 2.79 -3.93 -6.77
N MET A 38 3.55 -4.83 -7.40
CA MET A 38 4.85 -5.29 -6.92
C MET A 38 5.82 -4.13 -6.70
N ILE A 39 5.91 -3.18 -7.64
CA ILE A 39 6.78 -2.02 -7.51
C ILE A 39 6.23 -1.00 -6.52
N THR A 40 5.00 -0.53 -6.72
CA THR A 40 4.47 0.63 -5.98
C THR A 40 4.18 0.32 -4.52
N SER A 41 3.73 -0.89 -4.22
CA SER A 41 3.19 -1.24 -2.91
C SER A 41 4.09 -2.18 -2.10
N GLY A 42 5.01 -2.90 -2.74
CA GLY A 42 5.97 -3.78 -2.06
C GLY A 42 7.42 -3.28 -2.15
N TYR A 43 7.95 -3.20 -3.38
CA TYR A 43 9.38 -2.97 -3.60
C TYR A 43 9.85 -1.58 -3.15
N ILE A 44 9.13 -0.50 -3.53
CA ILE A 44 9.47 0.87 -3.10
C ILE A 44 9.52 0.97 -1.57
N GLY A 45 8.56 0.35 -0.87
CA GLY A 45 8.54 0.32 0.60
C GLY A 45 9.75 -0.37 1.21
N SER A 46 10.29 -1.41 0.55
CA SER A 46 11.48 -2.13 1.05
C SER A 46 12.80 -1.39 0.87
N ILE A 47 12.92 -0.52 -0.15
CA ILE A 47 14.18 0.15 -0.51
C ILE A 47 14.34 1.55 0.07
N VAL A 48 13.34 2.10 0.77
CA VAL A 48 13.35 3.48 1.30
C VAL A 48 14.64 3.79 2.05
N SER A 49 15.00 2.97 3.04
CA SER A 49 16.21 3.19 3.85
C SER A 49 17.50 3.07 3.03
N SER A 50 17.53 2.23 1.99
CA SER A 50 18.69 2.14 1.10
C SER A 50 18.87 3.42 0.28
N ILE A 51 17.78 4.05 -0.16
CA ILE A 51 17.80 5.33 -0.89
C ILE A 51 18.20 6.48 0.05
N GLU A 52 17.68 6.51 1.28
CA GLU A 52 18.07 7.48 2.30
C GLU A 52 19.57 7.41 2.59
N ASN A 53 20.09 6.19 2.81
CA ASN A 53 21.51 5.97 3.08
C ASN A 53 22.40 6.27 1.87
N TYR A 54 21.94 5.99 0.65
CA TYR A 54 22.71 6.22 -0.57
C TYR A 54 22.77 7.70 -0.96
N TYR A 55 21.64 8.41 -0.94
CA TYR A 55 21.56 9.81 -1.38
C TYR A 55 21.65 10.84 -0.24
N GLY A 56 21.60 10.39 1.02
CA GLY A 56 21.54 11.28 2.18
C GLY A 56 20.24 12.10 2.25
N PHE A 57 19.16 11.62 1.63
CA PHE A 57 17.87 12.30 1.69
C PHE A 57 17.27 12.20 3.09
N SER A 58 16.67 13.28 3.57
CA SER A 58 15.79 13.20 4.75
C SER A 58 14.53 12.41 4.40
N THR A 59 14.01 11.67 5.38
CA THR A 59 12.75 10.90 5.25
C THR A 59 11.59 11.76 4.78
N GLU A 60 11.54 13.02 5.22
CA GLU A 60 10.54 14.00 4.76
C GLU A 60 10.66 14.27 3.25
N ARG A 61 11.87 14.57 2.75
CA ARG A 61 12.09 14.87 1.33
C ARG A 61 11.78 13.66 0.46
N LEU A 62 12.26 12.48 0.85
CA LEU A 62 11.96 11.25 0.12
C LEU A 62 10.46 10.92 0.16
N GLY A 63 9.79 11.13 1.29
CA GLY A 63 8.34 10.97 1.41
C GLY A 63 7.53 11.89 0.50
N ILE A 64 7.96 13.15 0.32
CA ILE A 64 7.35 14.07 -0.66
C ILE A 64 7.54 13.54 -2.09
N ALA A 65 8.75 13.05 -2.41
CA ALA A 65 9.02 12.49 -3.74
C ALA A 65 8.16 11.26 -4.04
N LEU A 66 8.00 10.34 -3.08
CA LEU A 66 7.18 9.13 -3.26
C LEU A 66 5.68 9.44 -3.29
N SER A 67 5.19 10.39 -2.48
CA SER A 67 3.77 10.77 -2.46
C SER A 67 3.31 11.49 -3.74
N SER A 68 4.24 11.99 -4.56
CA SER A 68 3.93 12.57 -5.88
C SER A 68 3.18 11.60 -6.79
N TYR A 69 3.40 10.29 -6.66
CA TYR A 69 2.65 9.26 -7.40
C TYR A 69 1.14 9.32 -7.09
N ASP A 70 0.76 9.49 -5.82
CA ASP A 70 -0.64 9.56 -5.43
C ASP A 70 -1.26 10.91 -5.78
N ILE A 71 -0.52 12.01 -5.58
CA ILE A 71 -0.96 13.37 -5.92
C ILE A 71 -1.27 13.48 -7.40
N ILE A 72 -0.39 13.02 -8.29
CA ILE A 72 -0.65 13.02 -9.74
C ILE A 72 -1.78 12.05 -10.12
N GLY A 73 -1.94 10.95 -9.38
CA GLY A 73 -3.00 9.99 -9.61
C GLY A 73 -4.39 10.61 -9.46
N VAL A 74 -4.56 11.53 -8.50
CA VAL A 74 -5.83 12.26 -8.28
C VAL A 74 -6.29 12.99 -9.54
N LEU A 75 -5.35 13.57 -10.31
CA LEU A 75 -5.67 14.33 -11.52
C LEU A 75 -5.68 13.45 -12.79
N SER A 76 -4.67 12.59 -12.94
CA SER A 76 -4.45 11.83 -14.18
C SER A 76 -5.48 10.71 -14.38
N ILE A 77 -5.88 9.99 -13.33
CA ILE A 77 -6.81 8.86 -13.43
C ILE A 77 -8.16 9.26 -14.05
N PRO A 78 -8.92 10.25 -13.53
CA PRO A 78 -10.21 10.60 -14.11
C PRO A 78 -10.09 11.17 -15.53
N LEU A 79 -9.04 11.95 -15.81
CA LEU A 79 -8.79 12.52 -17.15
C LEU A 79 -8.50 11.43 -18.19
N ILE A 80 -7.59 10.52 -17.89
CA ILE A 80 -7.25 9.41 -18.79
C ILE A 80 -8.43 8.45 -18.94
N SER A 81 -9.21 8.24 -17.88
CA SER A 81 -10.41 7.38 -17.94
C SER A 81 -11.54 7.98 -18.78
N TYR A 82 -11.65 9.31 -18.81
CA TYR A 82 -12.59 10.04 -19.66
C TYR A 82 -12.14 10.04 -21.13
N ILE A 83 -10.91 10.50 -21.39
CA ILE A 83 -10.38 10.55 -22.76
C ILE A 83 -10.30 9.14 -23.33
N GLY A 84 -9.77 8.20 -22.57
CA GLY A 84 -9.53 6.85 -23.05
C GLY A 84 -10.77 5.99 -23.21
N SER A 85 -11.94 6.41 -22.70
CA SER A 85 -13.20 5.73 -23.00
C SER A 85 -13.63 5.91 -24.45
N GLN A 86 -13.18 6.99 -25.10
CA GLN A 86 -13.51 7.36 -26.48
C GLN A 86 -12.59 6.72 -27.53
N TYR A 87 -11.47 6.14 -27.09
CA TYR A 87 -10.48 5.52 -27.97
C TYR A 87 -10.36 4.02 -27.68
N ASN A 88 -9.43 3.34 -28.36
CA ASN A 88 -9.15 1.94 -28.12
C ASN A 88 -8.54 1.74 -26.73
N ARG A 89 -9.38 1.33 -25.77
CA ARG A 89 -9.03 1.12 -24.35
C ARG A 89 -7.85 0.15 -24.18
N ALA A 90 -7.82 -0.96 -24.91
CA ALA A 90 -6.73 -1.94 -24.82
C ALA A 90 -5.37 -1.34 -25.20
N LYS A 91 -5.32 -0.52 -26.26
CA LYS A 91 -4.10 0.18 -26.66
C LYS A 91 -3.66 1.25 -25.67
N ILE A 92 -4.61 1.93 -25.02
CA ILE A 92 -4.29 2.92 -23.98
C ILE A 92 -3.73 2.23 -22.73
N VAL A 93 -4.29 1.08 -22.34
CA VAL A 93 -3.72 0.25 -21.27
C VAL A 93 -2.30 -0.20 -21.62
N ALA A 94 -2.05 -0.62 -22.87
CA ALA A 94 -0.72 -0.98 -23.34
C ALA A 94 0.27 0.19 -23.28
N LEU A 95 -0.16 1.38 -23.72
CA LEU A 95 0.62 2.62 -23.61
C LEU A 95 0.89 3.00 -22.15
N GLY A 96 -0.09 2.82 -21.27
CA GLY A 96 0.08 3.01 -19.83
C GLY A 96 1.15 2.09 -19.24
N ALA A 97 1.13 0.80 -19.59
CA ALA A 97 2.15 -0.16 -19.16
C ALA A 97 3.55 0.19 -19.68
N PHE A 98 3.65 0.67 -20.93
CA PHE A 98 4.90 1.16 -21.48
C PHE A 98 5.41 2.40 -20.74
N LEU A 99 4.55 3.40 -20.51
CA LEU A 99 4.90 4.60 -19.75
C LEU A 99 5.33 4.27 -18.32
N PHE A 100 4.63 3.34 -17.66
CA PHE A 100 5.01 2.86 -16.34
C PHE A 100 6.43 2.25 -16.34
N SER A 101 6.76 1.47 -17.37
CA SER A 101 8.10 0.88 -17.52
C SER A 101 9.20 1.93 -17.73
N ILE A 102 8.92 3.03 -18.43
CA ILE A 102 9.83 4.16 -18.58
C ILE A 102 10.04 4.83 -17.22
N GLY A 103 8.97 5.02 -16.44
CA GLY A 103 9.06 5.55 -15.08
C GLY A 103 9.97 4.70 -14.19
N ASN A 104 9.82 3.37 -14.19
CA ASN A 104 10.72 2.46 -13.48
C ASN A 104 12.19 2.61 -13.91
N ILE A 105 12.48 2.71 -15.21
CA ILE A 105 13.86 2.91 -15.71
C ILE A 105 14.41 4.26 -15.25
N LEU A 106 13.61 5.32 -15.32
CA LEU A 106 13.98 6.66 -14.85
C LEU A 106 14.26 6.68 -13.34
N PHE A 107 13.52 5.90 -12.55
CA PHE A 107 13.76 5.79 -11.12
C PHE A 107 15.14 5.15 -10.83
N ALA A 108 15.52 4.12 -11.60
CA ALA A 108 16.81 3.45 -11.46
C ALA A 108 17.98 4.22 -12.09
N LEU A 109 17.71 5.15 -13.02
CA LEU A 109 18.70 5.86 -13.82
C LEU A 109 19.81 6.56 -13.00
N PRO A 110 19.53 7.28 -11.90
CA PRO A 110 20.56 8.07 -11.21
C PRO A 110 21.68 7.22 -10.61
N TYR A 111 21.42 5.94 -10.28
CA TYR A 111 22.46 5.00 -9.85
C TYR A 111 23.52 4.79 -10.94
N PHE A 112 23.09 4.52 -12.17
CA PHE A 112 23.98 4.21 -13.29
C PHE A 112 24.79 5.41 -13.77
N ILE A 113 24.32 6.63 -13.50
CA ILE A 113 25.02 7.86 -13.89
C ILE A 113 26.11 8.23 -12.88
N ASN A 114 25.82 8.16 -11.57
CA ASN A 114 26.75 8.65 -10.55
C ASN A 114 27.76 7.59 -10.09
N GLY A 115 27.45 6.30 -10.20
CA GLY A 115 28.25 5.24 -9.57
C GLY A 115 28.25 5.35 -8.03
N TYR A 116 28.72 4.30 -7.34
CA TYR A 116 28.92 4.33 -5.90
C TYR A 116 30.41 4.47 -5.57
N HIS A 117 30.80 5.60 -4.98
CA HIS A 117 32.14 5.83 -4.47
C HIS A 117 32.06 6.17 -2.98
N LYS A 118 32.38 5.21 -2.11
CA LYS A 118 32.63 5.48 -0.69
C LYS A 118 33.97 4.88 -0.32
N GLU A 119 34.96 5.73 -0.08
CA GLU A 119 36.22 5.32 0.57
C GLU A 119 35.91 5.04 2.05
N ILE A 120 36.11 3.79 2.47
CA ILE A 120 35.97 3.39 3.87
C ILE A 120 37.28 3.75 4.57
N VAL A 121 37.23 4.72 5.49
CA VAL A 121 38.37 5.06 6.36
C VAL A 121 38.42 4.03 7.49
N ASP A 122 39.46 3.18 7.48
CA ASP A 122 39.76 2.20 8.53
C ASP A 122 40.19 2.93 9.82
N ASN A 123 39.27 3.15 10.77
CA ASN A 123 39.61 3.53 12.15
C ASN A 123 39.24 2.40 13.11
N THR A 124 40.00 1.31 13.04
CA THR A 124 40.03 0.29 14.09
C THR A 124 40.81 0.82 15.29
N THR A 125 40.12 1.43 16.28
CA THR A 125 40.39 1.38 17.73
C THR A 125 39.63 2.52 18.43
N ASN A 126 38.70 2.18 19.33
CA ASN A 126 38.10 3.00 20.42
C ASN A 126 36.56 3.12 20.48
N GLU A 127 35.76 2.41 19.66
CA GLU A 127 34.29 2.54 19.73
C GLU A 127 33.60 1.74 20.87
N THR A 128 34.34 0.97 21.67
CA THR A 128 33.73 0.13 22.72
C THR A 128 33.42 0.85 24.03
N SER A 129 33.83 2.11 24.21
CA SER A 129 33.69 2.85 25.48
C SER A 129 32.39 3.64 25.64
N ASP A 130 31.71 4.00 24.56
CA ASP A 130 30.69 5.06 24.61
C ASP A 130 29.32 4.61 25.15
N TYR A 131 29.13 3.30 25.34
CA TYR A 131 27.86 2.72 25.83
C TYR A 131 27.97 2.02 27.20
N LEU A 132 29.15 1.97 27.82
CA LEU A 132 29.36 1.35 29.14
C LEU A 132 29.37 2.39 30.26
N CYS A 133 29.10 1.96 31.50
CA CYS A 133 29.18 2.86 32.64
C CYS A 133 30.65 3.17 32.96
N SER A 134 31.09 4.40 32.70
CA SER A 134 32.33 4.94 33.26
C SER A 134 32.03 5.61 34.61
N GLN A 135 32.45 4.99 35.70
CA GLN A 135 32.39 5.64 37.02
C GLN A 135 33.47 6.71 37.09
N ASN A 136 33.13 7.93 37.52
CA ASN A 136 34.11 8.91 37.96
C ASN A 136 34.78 8.38 39.24
N LEU A 137 35.86 7.63 39.10
CA LEU A 137 36.81 7.40 40.19
C LEU A 137 37.55 8.73 40.43
N THR A 138 36.90 9.68 41.09
CA THR A 138 37.64 10.70 41.83
C THR A 138 38.23 9.98 43.03
N ASN A 139 39.37 9.33 42.83
CA ASN A 139 40.22 8.94 43.93
C ASN A 139 40.55 10.21 44.71
N HIS A 140 40.00 10.27 45.92
CA HIS A 140 40.39 11.23 46.94
C HIS A 140 41.87 11.01 47.25
N SER A 141 42.71 11.87 46.68
CA SER A 141 43.99 12.27 47.27
C SER A 141 44.30 13.67 46.78
N ASP A 142 43.77 14.63 47.54
CA ASP A 142 44.34 15.93 47.86
C ASP A 142 45.17 16.63 46.78
N ASP A 143 44.51 17.58 46.08
CA ASP A 143 45.02 18.95 45.94
C ASP A 143 43.88 19.85 45.43
N ILE A 144 43.09 20.35 46.37
CA ILE A 144 42.16 21.46 46.14
C ILE A 144 42.95 22.75 46.33
N ASN A 145 43.19 23.46 45.23
CA ASN A 145 43.28 24.92 45.29
C ASN A 145 42.32 25.52 44.27
N LEU A 146 41.37 26.26 44.83
CA LEU A 146 40.34 27.05 44.16
C LEU A 146 40.93 27.94 43.06
N LEU A 147 40.34 27.86 41.87
CA LEU A 147 40.01 29.04 41.07
C LEU A 147 38.70 28.75 40.33
N SER A 148 37.62 29.30 40.89
CA SER A 148 36.33 29.49 40.25
C SER A 148 36.45 30.29 38.94
N SER A 149 35.62 29.90 37.96
CA SER A 149 35.07 30.71 36.85
C SER A 149 35.50 30.31 35.42
N ASN A 150 34.59 29.61 34.73
CA ASN A 150 34.10 29.94 33.38
C ASN A 150 35.09 30.40 32.27
N ALA A 151 36.20 29.71 32.00
CA ALA A 151 37.04 30.13 30.85
C ALA A 151 37.99 29.10 30.18
N ILE A 152 37.82 27.77 30.30
CA ILE A 152 38.77 26.83 29.63
C ILE A 152 38.09 25.63 28.92
N PHE A 153 36.95 25.84 28.24
CA PHE A 153 36.42 24.81 27.33
C PHE A 153 36.58 25.14 25.82
N ASN A 154 37.24 26.24 25.47
CA ASN A 154 37.35 26.70 24.08
C ASN A 154 38.75 26.55 23.45
N TYR A 155 39.69 25.79 24.01
CA TYR A 155 41.06 25.75 23.46
C TYR A 155 41.73 24.38 23.33
N LEU A 156 40.99 23.27 23.37
CA LEU A 156 41.53 21.94 23.08
C LEU A 156 40.72 21.19 22.00
N ILE A 157 40.26 21.91 20.98
CA ILE A 157 40.00 21.29 19.68
C ILE A 157 41.29 21.46 18.87
N PRO A 158 42.09 20.41 18.63
CA PRO A 158 43.25 20.53 17.78
C PRO A 158 42.78 20.91 16.36
N ASN A 159 43.41 21.92 15.77
CA ASN A 159 43.17 22.41 14.40
C ASN A 159 43.36 21.33 13.31
N SER A 160 43.79 20.12 13.66
CA SER A 160 43.78 18.95 12.78
C SER A 160 42.38 18.36 12.56
N ILE A 161 41.42 18.59 13.46
CA ILE A 161 40.04 18.06 13.32
C ILE A 161 39.23 18.87 12.31
N ASN A 162 39.45 20.20 12.20
CA ASN A 162 38.75 21.00 11.20
C ASN A 162 39.14 20.63 9.75
N ASN A 163 40.38 20.20 9.52
CA ASN A 163 40.81 19.72 8.20
C ASN A 163 40.36 18.27 7.90
N ILE A 164 39.98 17.49 8.92
CA ILE A 164 39.40 16.15 8.76
C ILE A 164 37.88 16.23 8.57
N ILE A 165 37.21 17.17 9.26
CA ILE A 165 35.78 17.41 9.09
C ILE A 165 35.48 18.10 7.75
N SER A 166 36.37 18.94 7.22
CA SER A 166 36.17 19.58 5.91
C SER A 166 36.30 18.64 4.71
N ASN A 167 36.97 17.49 4.87
CA ASN A 167 37.11 16.49 3.81
C ASN A 167 36.05 15.37 3.89
N ASN A 168 35.31 15.28 5.00
CA ASN A 168 34.18 14.36 5.17
C ASN A 168 32.85 14.97 4.72
N ILE A 169 32.88 15.84 3.72
CA ILE A 169 31.66 16.24 3.03
C ILE A 169 31.21 14.98 2.30
N ILE A 170 30.14 14.35 2.80
CA ILE A 170 29.24 13.53 1.99
C ILE A 170 29.01 14.37 0.74
N GLU A 171 29.67 14.01 -0.36
CA GLU A 171 29.58 14.75 -1.61
C GLU A 171 28.09 14.82 -1.94
N SER A 172 27.52 16.01 -1.76
CA SER A 172 26.09 16.20 -1.78
C SER A 172 25.61 15.76 -3.14
N GLN A 173 24.96 14.59 -3.20
CA GLN A 173 24.51 14.00 -4.45
C GLN A 173 23.72 15.06 -5.23
N PRO A 174 23.96 15.18 -6.53
CA PRO A 174 23.54 16.36 -7.27
C PRO A 174 22.00 16.49 -7.26
N THR A 175 21.52 17.72 -7.10
CA THR A 175 20.09 18.05 -6.88
C THR A 175 19.17 17.50 -7.96
N TRP A 176 19.67 17.27 -9.18
CA TRP A 176 18.89 16.67 -10.27
C TRP A 176 18.41 15.25 -9.96
N THR A 177 19.11 14.48 -9.12
CA THR A 177 18.71 13.11 -8.73
C THR A 177 17.32 13.10 -8.08
N TYR A 178 17.09 14.03 -7.16
CA TYR A 178 15.81 14.19 -6.48
C TYR A 178 14.67 14.51 -7.47
N TYR A 179 14.93 15.41 -8.42
CA TYR A 179 13.94 15.77 -9.45
C TYR A 179 13.66 14.63 -10.43
N ILE A 180 14.65 13.79 -10.77
CA ILE A 180 14.42 12.59 -11.58
C ILE A 180 13.56 11.57 -10.84
N ILE A 181 13.77 11.38 -9.54
CA ILE A 181 12.91 10.49 -8.73
C ILE A 181 11.47 11.01 -8.74
N ILE A 182 11.25 12.32 -8.53
CA ILE A 182 9.90 12.90 -8.66
C ILE A 182 9.32 12.65 -10.05
N LEU A 183 10.07 13.00 -11.10
CA LEU A 183 9.62 12.84 -12.49
C LEU A 183 9.24 11.38 -12.79
N SER A 184 10.02 10.42 -12.30
CA SER A 184 9.75 8.99 -12.46
C SER A 184 8.43 8.57 -11.80
N MET A 185 8.16 9.02 -10.56
CA MET A 185 6.91 8.74 -9.84
C MET A 185 5.69 9.36 -10.53
N ILE A 186 5.84 10.57 -11.10
CA ILE A 186 4.81 11.22 -11.91
C ILE A 186 4.48 10.37 -13.15
N ILE A 187 5.50 9.93 -13.89
CA ILE A 187 5.34 9.11 -15.11
C ILE A 187 4.71 7.74 -14.77
N MET A 188 5.14 7.10 -13.67
CA MET A 188 4.53 5.86 -13.20
C MET A 188 3.04 6.05 -12.88
N SER A 189 2.64 7.17 -12.27
CA SER A 189 1.24 7.44 -11.94
C SER A 189 0.36 7.61 -13.18
N ILE A 190 0.84 8.37 -14.16
CA ILE A 190 0.18 8.54 -15.46
C ILE A 190 0.06 7.19 -16.18
N GLY A 191 1.12 6.37 -16.14
CA GLY A 191 1.15 5.04 -16.73
C GLY A 191 0.22 4.02 -16.06
N ALA A 192 0.04 4.11 -14.73
CA ALA A 192 -0.82 3.21 -13.97
C ALA A 192 -2.32 3.54 -14.09
N SER A 193 -2.64 4.78 -14.47
CA SER A 193 -4.01 5.30 -14.51
C SER A 193 -5.04 4.43 -15.25
N PRO A 194 -4.76 3.85 -16.43
CA PRO A 194 -5.75 3.08 -17.17
C PRO A 194 -5.97 1.64 -16.64
N PHE A 195 -5.15 1.11 -15.73
CA PHE A 195 -5.19 -0.32 -15.37
C PHE A 195 -6.48 -0.72 -14.66
N TYR A 196 -6.86 0.02 -13.61
CA TYR A 196 -8.06 -0.25 -12.81
C TYR A 196 -9.30 0.54 -13.27
N THR A 197 -9.22 1.23 -14.41
CA THR A 197 -10.36 1.96 -14.97
C THR A 197 -10.68 1.41 -16.36
N LEU A 198 -9.89 1.77 -17.37
CA LEU A 198 -10.08 1.33 -18.75
C LEU A 198 -9.84 -0.17 -18.94
N GLY A 199 -8.88 -0.74 -18.20
CA GLY A 199 -8.60 -2.17 -18.23
C GLY A 199 -9.78 -3.01 -17.74
N ILE A 200 -10.38 -2.60 -16.63
CA ILE A 200 -11.58 -3.23 -16.08
C ILE A 200 -12.77 -3.04 -17.00
N THR A 201 -13.05 -1.82 -17.47
CA THR A 201 -14.23 -1.62 -18.32
C THR A 201 -14.10 -2.32 -19.66
N PHE A 202 -12.90 -2.34 -20.28
CA PHE A 202 -12.70 -3.16 -21.48
C PHE A 202 -12.92 -4.65 -21.19
N LEU A 203 -12.45 -5.14 -20.04
CA LEU A 203 -12.67 -6.54 -19.65
C LEU A 203 -14.17 -6.84 -19.47
N THR A 204 -14.91 -5.97 -18.77
CA THR A 204 -16.33 -6.22 -18.45
C THR A 204 -17.24 -6.06 -19.65
N ASP A 205 -16.94 -5.16 -20.58
CA ASP A 205 -17.77 -4.91 -21.77
C ASP A 205 -17.79 -6.13 -22.72
N HIS A 206 -16.74 -6.97 -22.66
CA HIS A 206 -16.63 -8.18 -23.49
C HIS A 206 -17.07 -9.47 -22.76
N LEU A 207 -17.60 -9.36 -21.55
CA LEU A 207 -18.06 -10.49 -20.73
C LEU A 207 -19.55 -10.40 -20.45
N ASP A 208 -20.20 -11.56 -20.35
CA ASP A 208 -21.56 -11.64 -19.86
C ASP A 208 -21.66 -11.11 -18.42
N LYS A 209 -22.80 -10.51 -18.07
CA LYS A 209 -23.03 -9.89 -16.74
C LYS A 209 -22.78 -10.83 -15.56
N ASP A 210 -22.89 -12.13 -15.79
CA ASP A 210 -22.66 -13.19 -14.80
C ASP A 210 -21.18 -13.51 -14.63
N ASP A 211 -20.38 -13.37 -15.68
CA ASP A 211 -18.95 -13.69 -15.70
C ASP A 211 -18.08 -12.50 -15.23
N GLN A 212 -18.57 -11.26 -15.38
CA GLN A 212 -17.89 -10.03 -14.94
C GLN A 212 -17.32 -10.10 -13.50
N PRO A 213 -18.05 -10.59 -12.47
CA PRO A 213 -17.54 -10.61 -11.08
C PRO A 213 -16.33 -11.54 -10.89
N ILE A 214 -16.33 -12.72 -11.51
CA ILE A 214 -15.19 -13.64 -11.36
C ILE A 214 -13.94 -13.09 -12.05
N TYR A 215 -14.07 -12.59 -13.28
CA TYR A 215 -12.92 -12.06 -14.03
C TYR A 215 -12.31 -10.83 -13.34
N THR A 216 -13.16 -9.92 -12.82
CA THR A 216 -12.69 -8.76 -12.06
C THR A 216 -12.08 -9.15 -10.71
N SER A 217 -12.63 -10.17 -10.02
CA SER A 217 -12.05 -10.67 -8.77
C SER A 217 -10.67 -11.30 -8.96
N ILE A 218 -10.44 -12.02 -10.06
CA ILE A 218 -9.11 -12.56 -10.40
C ILE A 218 -8.11 -11.42 -10.61
N LEU A 219 -8.53 -10.34 -11.29
CA LEU A 219 -7.68 -9.17 -11.52
C LEU A 219 -7.28 -8.49 -10.20
N TYR A 220 -8.25 -8.19 -9.33
CA TYR A 220 -7.96 -7.58 -8.02
C TYR A 220 -7.16 -8.52 -7.12
N GLY A 221 -7.41 -9.83 -7.16
CA GLY A 221 -6.62 -10.83 -6.45
C GLY A 221 -5.15 -10.82 -6.88
N MET A 222 -4.87 -10.70 -8.18
CA MET A 222 -3.50 -10.55 -8.69
C MET A 222 -2.86 -9.22 -8.27
N GLY A 223 -3.65 -8.15 -8.19
CA GLY A 223 -3.22 -6.87 -7.61
C GLY A 223 -2.83 -6.99 -6.14
N ALA A 224 -3.57 -7.76 -5.35
CA ALA A 224 -3.28 -8.04 -3.93
C ALA A 224 -2.06 -8.96 -3.72
N LEU A 225 -1.71 -9.81 -4.69
CA LEU A 225 -0.48 -10.63 -4.67
C LEU A 225 0.78 -9.81 -4.90
N GLY A 226 0.69 -8.70 -5.64
CA GLY A 226 1.82 -7.85 -6.01
C GLY A 226 2.74 -7.46 -4.84
N PRO A 227 2.24 -6.89 -3.72
CA PRO A 227 3.07 -6.43 -2.61
C PRO A 227 3.90 -7.54 -1.98
N ALA A 228 3.36 -8.77 -1.83
CA ALA A 228 4.13 -9.90 -1.32
C ALA A 228 5.35 -10.21 -2.19
N ILE A 229 5.15 -10.27 -3.51
CA ILE A 229 6.23 -10.50 -4.47
C ILE A 229 7.23 -9.33 -4.39
N GLY A 230 6.76 -8.10 -4.23
CA GLY A 230 7.59 -6.91 -4.10
C GLY A 230 8.47 -6.91 -2.84
N PHE A 231 7.93 -7.34 -1.70
CA PHE A 231 8.71 -7.48 -0.46
C PHE A 231 9.75 -8.61 -0.55
N ILE A 232 9.39 -9.75 -1.14
CA ILE A 232 10.33 -10.86 -1.38
C ILE A 232 11.46 -10.39 -2.31
N MET A 233 11.11 -9.69 -3.38
CA MET A 233 12.06 -9.09 -4.32
C MET A 233 12.99 -8.09 -3.61
N GLY A 234 12.43 -7.24 -2.74
CA GLY A 234 13.16 -6.31 -1.89
C GLY A 234 14.18 -7.02 -1.01
N PHE A 235 13.75 -8.04 -0.27
CA PHE A 235 14.64 -8.87 0.53
C PHE A 235 15.79 -9.47 -0.29
N LEU A 236 15.48 -10.07 -1.45
CA LEU A 236 16.49 -10.71 -2.29
C LEU A 236 17.54 -9.71 -2.81
N PHE A 237 17.12 -8.58 -3.38
CA PHE A 237 18.06 -7.62 -3.99
C PHE A 237 18.78 -6.73 -2.98
N ILE A 238 18.12 -6.34 -1.89
CA ILE A 238 18.77 -5.51 -0.85
C ILE A 238 19.80 -6.34 -0.08
N SER A 239 19.64 -7.67 0.00
CA SER A 239 20.60 -8.56 0.65
C SER A 239 21.94 -8.70 -0.06
N GLN A 240 22.06 -8.17 -1.29
CA GLN A 240 23.29 -8.14 -2.08
C GLN A 240 23.88 -6.73 -2.08
N TRP A 241 25.21 -6.63 -2.02
CA TRP A 241 25.90 -5.34 -2.03
C TRP A 241 25.60 -4.55 -3.31
N ILE A 242 25.49 -3.23 -3.21
CA ILE A 242 25.07 -2.35 -4.30
C ILE A 242 25.84 -2.58 -5.62
N ASN A 243 27.14 -2.87 -5.56
CA ASN A 243 27.96 -3.16 -6.74
C ASN A 243 27.98 -4.65 -7.09
N ILE A 244 28.09 -4.96 -8.39
CA ILE A 244 28.19 -6.33 -8.89
C ILE A 244 29.65 -6.79 -8.83
N GLY A 245 29.96 -7.74 -7.93
CA GLY A 245 31.27 -8.42 -7.90
C GLY A 245 32.28 -7.93 -6.85
N ASP A 246 31.96 -6.89 -6.08
CA ASP A 246 32.85 -6.28 -5.06
C ASP A 246 32.79 -6.97 -3.68
N ASP A 247 32.08 -8.09 -3.55
CA ASP A 247 31.85 -8.78 -2.26
C ASP A 247 33.15 -9.22 -1.54
N LYS A 248 34.29 -9.20 -2.23
CA LYS A 248 35.59 -9.63 -1.71
C LYS A 248 36.36 -8.53 -0.95
N ASN A 249 35.96 -7.27 -1.07
CA ASN A 249 36.65 -6.11 -0.45
C ASN A 249 35.83 -5.44 0.67
N LEU A 250 34.79 -6.11 1.18
CA LEU A 250 34.00 -5.63 2.31
C LEU A 250 34.79 -5.89 3.61
N ASN A 251 35.48 -4.86 4.11
CA ASN A 251 36.20 -4.86 5.40
C ASN A 251 35.25 -5.07 6.59
N GLY A 252 34.71 -6.28 6.76
CA GLY A 252 33.85 -6.65 7.88
C GLY A 252 32.44 -6.04 7.89
N ILE A 253 32.05 -5.27 6.86
CA ILE A 253 30.69 -4.72 6.75
C ILE A 253 29.70 -5.86 6.49
N THR A 254 28.88 -6.14 7.50
CA THR A 254 27.82 -7.14 7.47
C THR A 254 26.49 -6.52 7.05
N LYS A 255 25.52 -7.35 6.67
CA LYS A 255 24.16 -6.92 6.29
C LYS A 255 23.42 -6.10 7.37
N ASN A 256 23.91 -6.15 8.60
CA ASN A 256 23.30 -5.48 9.75
C ASN A 256 23.91 -4.11 10.03
N ASP A 257 24.98 -3.73 9.32
CA ASP A 257 25.62 -2.44 9.53
C ASP A 257 24.79 -1.31 8.92
N PRO A 258 24.65 -0.16 9.62
CA PRO A 258 23.85 0.97 9.14
C PRO A 258 24.38 1.58 7.83
N GLN A 259 25.62 1.23 7.44
CA GLN A 259 26.23 1.64 6.19
C GLN A 259 25.98 0.68 5.03
N TRP A 260 25.28 -0.44 5.25
CA TRP A 260 24.94 -1.38 4.19
C TRP A 260 23.93 -0.76 3.22
N ILE A 261 24.28 -0.76 1.94
CA ILE A 261 23.39 -0.32 0.87
C ILE A 261 23.20 -1.48 -0.10
N GLY A 262 21.95 -1.94 -0.20
CA GLY A 262 21.57 -3.03 -1.09
C GLY A 262 21.34 -2.59 -2.53
N ARG A 263 21.19 -3.55 -3.46
CA ARG A 263 20.91 -3.31 -4.89
C ARG A 263 19.48 -2.82 -5.15
N TRP A 264 19.14 -1.65 -4.62
CA TRP A 264 17.79 -1.07 -4.69
C TRP A 264 17.29 -0.81 -6.13
N TRP A 265 18.17 -0.63 -7.10
CA TRP A 265 17.81 -0.36 -8.51
C TRP A 265 17.35 -1.62 -9.27
N ALA A 266 17.74 -2.82 -8.85
CA ALA A 266 17.56 -4.06 -9.61
C ALA A 266 16.08 -4.43 -9.84
N GLY A 267 15.23 -4.19 -8.84
CA GLY A 267 13.81 -4.51 -8.93
C GLY A 267 13.07 -3.73 -10.03
N PHE A 268 13.43 -2.46 -10.22
CA PHE A 268 12.85 -1.63 -11.26
C PHE A 268 13.22 -2.12 -12.66
N ILE A 269 14.47 -2.51 -12.89
CA ILE A 269 14.93 -3.04 -14.18
C ILE A 269 14.19 -4.33 -14.53
N LEU A 270 14.07 -5.27 -13.58
CA LEU A 270 13.34 -6.51 -13.82
C LEU A 270 11.87 -6.25 -14.16
N SER A 271 11.21 -5.38 -13.39
CA SER A 271 9.81 -5.01 -13.63
C SER A 271 9.63 -4.31 -14.97
N SER A 272 10.54 -3.40 -15.36
CA SER A 272 10.50 -2.74 -16.67
C SER A 272 10.62 -3.71 -17.83
N CYS A 273 11.53 -4.68 -17.78
CA CYS A 273 11.67 -5.69 -18.83
C CYS A 273 10.37 -6.48 -19.01
N LEU A 274 9.75 -6.91 -17.90
CA LEU A 274 8.47 -7.64 -17.93
C LEU A 274 7.33 -6.77 -18.46
N LEU A 275 7.22 -5.52 -18.00
CA LEU A 275 6.16 -4.60 -18.43
C LEU A 275 6.29 -4.21 -19.91
N ILE A 276 7.51 -4.00 -20.42
CA ILE A 276 7.74 -3.76 -21.86
C ILE A 276 7.28 -4.97 -22.67
N LEU A 277 7.64 -6.19 -22.24
CA LEU A 277 7.22 -7.42 -22.89
C LEU A 277 5.68 -7.53 -22.94
N PHE A 278 5.01 -7.37 -21.80
CA PHE A 278 3.54 -7.47 -21.74
C PHE A 278 2.85 -6.34 -22.50
N SER A 279 3.40 -5.12 -22.47
CA SER A 279 2.90 -3.98 -23.22
C SER A 279 2.95 -4.23 -24.74
N ILE A 280 4.07 -4.74 -25.27
CA ILE A 280 4.20 -5.07 -26.70
C ILE A 280 3.15 -6.09 -27.13
N ILE A 281 2.93 -7.13 -26.32
CA ILE A 281 1.90 -8.13 -26.61
C ILE A 281 0.51 -7.49 -26.58
N LEU A 282 0.23 -6.62 -25.60
CA LEU A 282 -1.06 -5.95 -25.49
C LEU A 282 -1.32 -4.94 -26.63
N PHE A 283 -0.29 -4.33 -27.22
CA PHE A 283 -0.45 -3.45 -28.38
C PHE A 283 -1.00 -4.16 -29.62
N THR A 284 -0.79 -5.48 -29.72
CA THR A 284 -1.32 -6.29 -30.83
C THR A 284 -2.79 -6.68 -30.67
N PHE A 285 -3.45 -6.33 -29.56
CA PHE A 285 -4.89 -6.56 -29.37
C PHE A 285 -5.74 -5.68 -30.29
N PRO A 286 -6.79 -6.23 -30.93
CA PRO A 286 -7.74 -5.46 -31.74
C PRO A 286 -8.61 -4.54 -30.87
N SER A 287 -9.16 -3.47 -31.47
CA SER A 287 -10.06 -2.52 -30.79
C SER A 287 -11.38 -3.12 -30.33
N HIS A 288 -11.89 -4.11 -31.06
CA HIS A 288 -13.08 -4.86 -30.70
C HIS A 288 -12.75 -6.35 -30.78
N LEU A 289 -13.05 -7.09 -29.72
CA LEU A 289 -13.07 -8.54 -29.79
C LEU A 289 -14.39 -8.92 -30.49
N GLN A 290 -14.32 -9.82 -31.47
CA GLN A 290 -15.51 -10.28 -32.18
C GLN A 290 -16.44 -11.01 -31.19
N GLN A 291 -17.41 -10.29 -30.61
CA GLN A 291 -18.58 -10.89 -29.98
C GLN A 291 -19.52 -11.41 -31.07
N ASN A 292 -20.21 -12.53 -30.80
CA ASN A 292 -21.17 -13.12 -31.72
C ASN A 292 -22.20 -12.06 -32.14
N ASN A 293 -22.26 -11.79 -33.44
CA ASN A 293 -23.06 -10.72 -34.08
C ASN A 293 -24.57 -10.70 -33.72
N ASN A 294 -25.10 -11.74 -33.07
CA ASN A 294 -26.53 -11.86 -32.78
C ASN A 294 -26.98 -10.96 -31.61
N GLN A 295 -26.14 -10.72 -30.59
CA GLN A 295 -26.53 -9.90 -29.43
C GLN A 295 -26.52 -8.39 -29.71
N ILE A 296 -25.62 -7.92 -30.58
CA ILE A 296 -25.52 -6.49 -30.95
C ILE A 296 -26.67 -6.12 -31.91
N LEU A 297 -27.03 -7.02 -32.84
CA LEU A 297 -28.13 -6.80 -33.78
C LEU A 297 -29.50 -6.78 -33.08
N GLU A 298 -29.72 -7.64 -32.06
CA GLU A 298 -30.97 -7.65 -31.28
C GLU A 298 -31.09 -6.42 -30.36
N SER A 299 -29.99 -5.93 -29.76
CA SER A 299 -30.02 -4.68 -28.99
C SER A 299 -30.25 -3.45 -29.87
N ASP A 300 -29.66 -3.39 -31.07
CA ASP A 300 -29.88 -2.26 -32.00
C ASP A 300 -31.26 -2.27 -32.67
N GLN A 301 -31.86 -3.45 -32.91
CA GLN A 301 -33.20 -3.58 -33.50
C GLN A 301 -34.31 -3.29 -32.49
N SER A 302 -34.24 -3.88 -31.28
CA SER A 302 -35.20 -3.61 -30.20
C SER A 302 -35.22 -2.13 -29.77
N PHE A 303 -34.08 -1.45 -29.83
CA PHE A 303 -33.94 -0.02 -29.51
C PHE A 303 -34.45 0.91 -30.63
N ARG A 304 -34.37 0.50 -31.90
CA ARG A 304 -34.97 1.23 -33.04
C ARG A 304 -36.48 1.06 -33.10
N ASP A 305 -36.99 -0.13 -32.83
CA ASP A 305 -38.40 -0.44 -32.98
C ASP A 305 -39.26 0.19 -31.85
N HIS A 306 -38.70 0.36 -30.65
CA HIS A 306 -39.37 1.07 -29.55
C HIS A 306 -39.45 2.60 -29.73
N TYR A 307 -38.60 3.20 -30.56
CA TYR A 307 -38.50 4.67 -30.69
C TYR A 307 -39.28 5.26 -31.88
N GLN A 308 -39.75 4.43 -32.81
CA GLN A 308 -40.59 4.90 -33.92
C GLN A 308 -42.05 5.17 -33.54
N SER A 309 -42.51 4.74 -32.35
CA SER A 309 -43.91 4.91 -31.92
C SER A 309 -44.18 6.18 -31.09
N SER A 310 -43.16 6.92 -30.65
CA SER A 310 -43.33 8.14 -29.85
C SER A 310 -42.66 9.34 -30.53
N GLY A 311 -43.45 10.09 -31.31
CA GLY A 311 -43.02 11.24 -32.11
C GLY A 311 -42.64 12.47 -31.28
N GLU A 312 -41.56 12.40 -30.51
CA GLU A 312 -40.91 13.56 -29.91
C GLU A 312 -39.43 13.64 -30.33
N ASN A 313 -39.05 14.77 -30.92
CA ASN A 313 -37.69 15.11 -31.33
C ASN A 313 -36.77 15.29 -30.11
N TYR A 314 -36.22 14.20 -29.57
CA TYR A 314 -35.03 14.26 -28.73
C TYR A 314 -33.80 13.87 -29.54
N GLN A 315 -32.96 14.87 -29.82
CA GLN A 315 -31.67 14.73 -30.48
C GLN A 315 -30.77 13.77 -29.67
N MET A 316 -30.55 12.58 -30.21
CA MET A 316 -29.59 11.60 -29.70
C MET A 316 -28.17 12.18 -29.81
N ARG A 317 -27.63 12.63 -28.68
CA ARG A 317 -26.30 13.24 -28.60
C ARG A 317 -25.26 12.13 -28.58
N SER A 318 -24.84 11.68 -29.77
CA SER A 318 -23.66 10.83 -29.92
C SER A 318 -22.44 11.53 -29.31
N LEU A 319 -21.65 10.80 -28.53
CA LEU A 319 -20.41 11.19 -27.82
C LEU A 319 -19.25 11.68 -28.72
N CYS A 320 -19.53 12.20 -29.92
CA CYS A 320 -18.52 12.67 -30.88
C CYS A 320 -18.12 14.15 -30.73
N GLN A 321 -18.71 14.92 -29.82
CA GLN A 321 -18.40 16.35 -29.64
C GLN A 321 -18.53 16.81 -28.19
N LEU A 322 -17.79 16.19 -27.26
CA LEU A 322 -17.65 16.73 -25.90
C LEU A 322 -16.22 17.23 -25.66
N SER A 323 -15.91 18.43 -26.18
CA SER A 323 -14.66 19.15 -25.93
C SER A 323 -14.74 20.12 -24.75
N ASN A 324 -15.90 20.23 -24.09
CA ASN A 324 -16.12 21.25 -23.08
C ASN A 324 -15.93 20.69 -21.66
N ILE A 325 -15.02 21.31 -20.88
CA ILE A 325 -14.86 21.11 -19.43
C ILE A 325 -16.22 21.19 -18.70
N LYS A 326 -17.14 22.01 -19.22
CA LYS A 326 -18.51 22.15 -18.73
C LYS A 326 -19.29 20.83 -18.77
N GLU A 327 -19.06 19.99 -19.77
CA GLU A 327 -19.76 18.71 -19.91
C GLU A 327 -19.13 17.61 -19.05
N ILE A 328 -17.82 17.67 -18.80
CA ILE A 328 -17.16 16.85 -17.77
C ILE A 328 -17.75 17.19 -16.39
N PHE A 329 -17.86 18.48 -16.07
CA PHE A 329 -18.42 18.94 -14.81
C PHE A 329 -19.90 18.54 -14.67
N GLN A 330 -20.67 18.62 -15.75
CA GLN A 330 -22.05 18.15 -15.78
C GLN A 330 -22.14 16.64 -15.50
N SER A 331 -21.28 15.84 -16.13
CA SER A 331 -21.20 14.39 -15.90
C SER A 331 -20.85 14.05 -14.45
N ILE A 332 -19.93 14.81 -13.84
CA ILE A 332 -19.60 14.69 -12.41
C ILE A 332 -20.81 14.99 -11.54
N ILE A 333 -21.53 16.08 -11.81
CA ILE A 333 -22.76 16.44 -11.09
C ILE A 333 -23.80 15.32 -11.20
N ASP A 334 -23.99 14.77 -12.40
CA ASP A 334 -24.99 13.74 -12.63
C ASP A 334 -24.63 12.41 -11.94
N LEU A 335 -23.33 12.08 -11.84
CA LEU A 335 -22.85 10.98 -11.01
C LEU A 335 -23.12 11.24 -9.51
N PHE A 336 -22.85 12.45 -9.01
CA PHE A 336 -23.09 12.79 -7.61
C PHE A 336 -24.58 12.85 -7.24
N LYS A 337 -25.48 13.11 -8.19
CA LYS A 337 -26.94 12.98 -8.00
C LYS A 337 -27.37 11.53 -7.78
N ASN A 338 -26.61 10.55 -8.26
CA ASN A 338 -26.91 9.15 -8.06
C ASN A 338 -26.50 8.72 -6.64
N LEU A 339 -27.48 8.68 -5.74
CA LEU A 339 -27.28 8.40 -4.32
C LEU A 339 -26.64 7.03 -4.05
N ILE A 340 -26.95 6.00 -4.86
CA ILE A 340 -26.36 4.66 -4.71
C ILE A 340 -24.86 4.70 -5.02
N TYR A 341 -24.48 5.41 -6.09
CA TYR A 341 -23.10 5.55 -6.51
C TYR A 341 -22.26 6.30 -5.47
N ILE A 342 -22.70 7.50 -5.04
CA ILE A 342 -21.92 8.30 -4.08
C ILE A 342 -21.75 7.58 -2.73
N LEU A 343 -22.79 6.93 -2.22
CA LEU A 343 -22.70 6.14 -0.98
C LEU A 343 -21.74 4.96 -1.16
N SER A 344 -21.81 4.25 -2.28
CA SER A 344 -20.89 3.14 -2.56
C SER A 344 -19.43 3.60 -2.63
N VAL A 345 -19.16 4.76 -3.23
CA VAL A 345 -17.81 5.33 -3.30
C VAL A 345 -17.29 5.75 -1.92
N LEU A 346 -18.14 6.37 -1.09
CA LEU A 346 -17.79 6.74 0.29
C LEU A 346 -17.50 5.52 1.16
N ILE A 347 -18.35 4.49 1.08
CA ILE A 347 -18.15 3.21 1.77
C ILE A 347 -16.80 2.60 1.34
N ASN A 348 -16.56 2.44 0.03
CA ASN A 348 -15.30 1.90 -0.47
C ASN A 348 -14.09 2.72 0.00
N SER A 349 -14.20 4.06 0.05
CA SER A 349 -13.12 4.92 0.51
C SER A 349 -12.82 4.71 2.01
N ILE A 350 -13.85 4.64 2.85
CA ILE A 350 -13.69 4.43 4.29
C ILE A 350 -13.12 3.04 4.58
N GLU A 351 -13.56 2.01 3.87
CA GLU A 351 -12.99 0.66 4.03
C GLU A 351 -11.53 0.56 3.60
N ASN A 352 -11.14 1.28 2.55
CA ASN A 352 -9.75 1.35 2.14
C ASN A 352 -8.82 2.01 3.17
N ILE A 353 -9.34 2.84 4.09
CA ILE A 353 -8.53 3.37 5.21
C ILE A 353 -7.95 2.21 6.02
N LEU A 354 -8.76 1.20 6.35
CA LEU A 354 -8.31 0.07 7.16
C LEU A 354 -7.25 -0.78 6.44
N VAL A 355 -7.46 -1.01 5.14
CA VAL A 355 -6.51 -1.75 4.31
C VAL A 355 -5.16 -1.03 4.30
N VAL A 356 -5.14 0.29 4.02
CA VAL A 356 -3.91 1.10 3.98
C VAL A 356 -3.22 1.15 5.35
N SER A 357 -3.98 1.31 6.44
CA SER A 357 -3.42 1.31 7.80
C SER A 357 -2.73 0.00 8.14
N PHE A 358 -3.39 -1.12 7.86
CA PHE A 358 -2.86 -2.44 8.21
C PHE A 358 -1.67 -2.82 7.33
N THR A 359 -1.71 -2.54 6.02
CA THR A 359 -0.55 -2.79 5.17
C THR A 359 0.67 -1.97 5.60
N THR A 360 0.47 -0.75 6.10
CA THR A 360 1.58 0.16 6.45
C THR A 360 2.16 -0.10 7.84
N PHE A 361 1.32 -0.34 8.85
CA PHE A 361 1.75 -0.35 10.26
C PHE A 361 1.69 -1.72 10.95
N MET A 362 1.13 -2.75 10.32
CA MET A 362 0.90 -4.02 11.03
C MET A 362 2.20 -4.77 11.34
N VAL A 363 3.23 -4.67 10.50
CA VAL A 363 4.57 -5.23 10.79
C VAL A 363 5.14 -4.63 12.08
N LYS A 364 5.12 -3.29 12.18
CA LYS A 364 5.61 -2.53 13.33
C LYS A 364 4.79 -2.81 14.59
N TYR A 365 3.48 -3.00 14.44
CA TYR A 365 2.62 -3.43 15.53
C TYR A 365 3.03 -4.81 16.06
N ILE A 366 3.23 -5.80 15.18
CA ILE A 366 3.63 -7.15 15.59
C ILE A 366 5.00 -7.14 16.27
N GLU A 367 5.96 -6.40 15.69
CA GLU A 367 7.30 -6.21 16.26
C GLU A 367 7.25 -5.62 17.67
N SER A 368 6.53 -4.51 17.86
CA SER A 368 6.47 -3.80 19.15
C SER A 368 5.68 -4.56 20.23
N VAL A 369 4.54 -5.16 19.88
CA VAL A 369 3.66 -5.81 20.86
C VAL A 369 4.17 -7.20 21.22
N PHE A 370 4.52 -8.03 20.24
CA PHE A 370 4.96 -9.41 20.46
C PHE A 370 6.47 -9.56 20.66
N ASN A 371 7.25 -8.47 20.52
CA ASN A 371 8.72 -8.48 20.63
C ASN A 371 9.38 -9.49 19.67
N ILE A 372 8.88 -9.54 18.44
CA ILE A 372 9.36 -10.40 17.37
C ILE A 372 10.25 -9.57 16.44
N SER A 373 11.35 -10.14 15.95
CA SER A 373 12.24 -9.48 15.00
C SER A 373 11.49 -8.93 13.77
N SER A 374 11.86 -7.75 13.27
CA SER A 374 11.21 -7.10 12.12
C SER A 374 11.07 -8.00 10.87
N SER A 375 12.08 -8.83 10.59
CA SER A 375 12.07 -9.79 9.47
C SER A 375 10.99 -10.86 9.61
N LEU A 376 10.87 -11.46 10.79
CA LEU A 376 9.84 -12.47 11.07
C LEU A 376 8.44 -11.84 11.12
N SER A 377 8.29 -10.64 11.68
CA SER A 377 7.03 -9.87 11.65
C SER A 377 6.57 -9.56 10.23
N SER A 378 7.50 -9.23 9.33
CA SER A 378 7.22 -8.99 7.90
C SER A 378 6.77 -10.27 7.21
N ILE A 379 7.44 -11.40 7.46
CA ILE A 379 7.08 -12.72 6.89
C ILE A 379 5.71 -13.17 7.41
N LEU A 380 5.42 -13.02 8.71
CA LEU A 380 4.13 -13.38 9.29
C LEU A 380 3.00 -12.54 8.69
N THR A 381 3.19 -11.23 8.57
CA THR A 381 2.21 -10.34 7.96
C THR A 381 2.00 -10.71 6.49
N GLY A 382 3.07 -10.87 5.72
CA GLY A 382 3.00 -11.21 4.29
C GLY A 382 2.38 -12.58 4.00
N SER A 383 2.70 -13.60 4.81
CA SER A 383 2.20 -14.97 4.63
C SER A 383 0.73 -15.15 5.02
N ILE A 384 0.17 -14.24 5.80
CA ILE A 384 -1.21 -14.36 6.31
C ILE A 384 -2.13 -13.33 5.67
N VAL A 385 -1.73 -12.06 5.66
CA VAL A 385 -2.56 -10.96 5.13
C VAL A 385 -2.73 -11.09 3.62
N VAL A 386 -1.68 -11.46 2.88
CA VAL A 386 -1.75 -11.52 1.42
C VAL A 386 -2.62 -12.67 0.92
N PRO A 387 -2.46 -13.92 1.40
CA PRO A 387 -3.41 -14.98 1.05
C PRO A 387 -4.85 -14.66 1.48
N ALA A 388 -5.06 -14.07 2.66
CA ALA A 388 -6.39 -13.64 3.09
C ALA A 388 -7.03 -12.66 2.09
N ALA A 389 -6.26 -11.69 1.60
CA ALA A 389 -6.72 -10.71 0.61
C ALA A 389 -7.08 -11.36 -0.74
N VAL A 390 -6.27 -12.31 -1.20
CA VAL A 390 -6.48 -13.01 -2.48
C VAL A 390 -7.70 -13.92 -2.41
N PHE A 391 -7.80 -14.73 -1.36
CA PHE A 391 -8.95 -15.61 -1.17
C PHE A 391 -10.22 -14.82 -0.91
N GLY A 392 -10.16 -13.73 -0.13
CA GLY A 392 -11.30 -12.85 0.11
C GLY A 392 -11.84 -12.24 -1.18
N THR A 393 -10.99 -11.58 -1.97
CA THR A 393 -11.40 -10.99 -3.26
C THR A 393 -12.02 -12.03 -4.21
N ILE A 394 -11.35 -13.17 -4.43
CA ILE A 394 -11.83 -14.23 -5.34
C ILE A 394 -13.14 -14.84 -4.85
N THR A 395 -13.28 -15.09 -3.54
CA THR A 395 -14.53 -15.62 -2.97
C THR A 395 -15.68 -14.63 -3.10
N GLY A 396 -15.43 -13.33 -2.96
CA GLY A 396 -16.41 -12.27 -3.23
C GLY A 396 -16.94 -12.33 -4.66
N GLY A 397 -16.06 -12.42 -5.67
CA GLY A 397 -16.46 -12.57 -7.07
C GLY A 397 -17.16 -13.89 -7.37
N TYR A 398 -16.69 -14.99 -6.77
CA TYR A 398 -17.32 -16.30 -6.90
C TYR A 398 -18.74 -16.32 -6.35
N LEU A 399 -18.99 -15.75 -5.16
CA LEU A 399 -20.32 -15.67 -4.56
C LEU A 399 -21.29 -14.88 -5.43
N VAL A 400 -20.86 -13.71 -5.94
CA VAL A 400 -21.71 -12.87 -6.80
C VAL A 400 -22.11 -13.60 -8.08
N ARG A 401 -21.18 -14.32 -8.73
CA ARG A 401 -21.48 -15.13 -9.93
C ARG A 401 -22.33 -16.36 -9.61
N ARG A 402 -21.95 -17.14 -8.60
CA ARG A 402 -22.61 -18.43 -8.28
C ARG A 402 -24.08 -18.25 -7.97
N PHE A 403 -24.44 -17.16 -7.30
CA PHE A 403 -25.81 -16.86 -6.92
C PHE A 403 -26.50 -15.86 -7.85
N HIS A 404 -25.86 -15.45 -8.96
CA HIS A 404 -26.39 -14.45 -9.90
C HIS A 404 -26.93 -13.22 -9.18
N MET A 405 -26.11 -12.64 -8.30
CA MET A 405 -26.61 -11.66 -7.34
C MET A 405 -27.04 -10.35 -8.01
N ASN A 406 -28.22 -9.85 -7.61
CA ASN A 406 -28.70 -8.51 -7.93
C ASN A 406 -28.01 -7.46 -7.04
N ILE A 407 -28.12 -6.17 -7.39
CA ILE A 407 -27.53 -5.05 -6.60
C ILE A 407 -27.92 -5.14 -5.12
N PHE A 408 -29.19 -5.45 -4.84
CA PHE A 408 -29.69 -5.60 -3.47
C PHE A 408 -29.01 -6.75 -2.70
N GLN A 409 -28.81 -7.91 -3.36
CA GLN A 409 -28.13 -9.06 -2.76
C GLN A 409 -26.63 -8.79 -2.57
N CYS A 410 -25.99 -8.03 -3.47
CA CYS A 410 -24.61 -7.57 -3.26
C CYS A 410 -24.50 -6.69 -2.00
N ILE A 411 -25.45 -5.79 -1.76
CA ILE A 411 -25.47 -4.95 -0.55
C ILE A 411 -25.68 -5.82 0.71
N GLN A 412 -26.52 -6.85 0.65
CA GLN A 412 -26.67 -7.80 1.76
C GLN A 412 -25.36 -8.54 2.07
N LEU A 413 -24.65 -9.01 1.03
CA LEU A 413 -23.36 -9.66 1.19
C LEU A 413 -22.32 -8.72 1.83
N ILE A 414 -22.29 -7.45 1.40
CA ILE A 414 -21.40 -6.42 1.98
C ILE A 414 -21.77 -6.17 3.46
N LEU A 415 -23.05 -6.02 3.79
CA LEU A 415 -23.50 -5.78 5.17
C LEU A 415 -23.11 -6.93 6.10
N ILE A 416 -23.33 -8.18 5.69
CA ILE A 416 -22.98 -9.37 6.47
C ILE A 416 -21.46 -9.44 6.66
N SER A 417 -20.69 -9.24 5.58
CA SER A 417 -19.22 -9.32 5.62
C SER A 417 -18.62 -8.21 6.49
N CYS A 418 -19.13 -6.98 6.38
CA CYS A 418 -18.72 -5.86 7.21
C CYS A 418 -19.04 -6.10 8.70
N PHE A 419 -20.19 -6.69 9.01
CA PHE A 419 -20.56 -7.03 10.39
C PHE A 419 -19.62 -8.09 10.98
N ILE A 420 -19.29 -9.15 10.21
CA ILE A 420 -18.34 -10.17 10.66
C ILE A 420 -16.95 -9.57 10.86
N SER A 421 -16.47 -8.75 9.91
CA SER A 421 -15.20 -8.03 10.03
C SER A 421 -15.16 -7.12 11.27
N PHE A 422 -16.25 -6.41 11.57
CA PHE A 422 -16.38 -5.58 12.77
C PHE A 422 -16.28 -6.40 14.07
N VAL A 423 -16.98 -7.53 14.17
CA VAL A 423 -16.92 -8.40 15.36
C VAL A 423 -15.53 -9.00 15.53
N ALA A 424 -14.90 -9.44 14.43
CA ALA A 424 -13.54 -9.95 14.46
C ALA A 424 -12.54 -8.86 14.89
N LEU A 425 -12.67 -7.63 14.38
CA LEU A 425 -11.83 -6.49 14.76
C LEU A 425 -11.99 -6.13 16.25
N LEU A 426 -13.21 -6.19 16.79
CA LEU A 426 -13.46 -5.98 18.22
C LEU A 426 -12.73 -7.00 19.10
N SER A 427 -12.63 -8.25 18.64
CA SER A 427 -11.93 -9.29 19.38
C SER A 427 -10.42 -9.05 19.49
N LEU A 428 -9.80 -8.38 18.51
CA LEU A 428 -8.36 -8.07 18.52
C LEU A 428 -7.91 -7.19 19.69
N ILE A 429 -8.79 -6.33 20.22
CA ILE A 429 -8.49 -5.47 21.38
C ILE A 429 -8.18 -6.29 22.64
N PHE A 430 -8.81 -7.45 22.78
CA PHE A 430 -8.70 -8.27 23.98
C PHE A 430 -7.47 -9.18 23.97
N ILE A 431 -6.84 -9.37 22.80
CA ILE A 431 -5.64 -10.19 22.68
C ILE A 431 -4.45 -9.36 23.13
N LYS A 432 -3.91 -9.71 24.30
CA LYS A 432 -2.73 -9.04 24.86
C LYS A 432 -1.68 -10.07 25.19
N CYS A 433 -0.45 -9.78 24.77
CA CYS A 433 0.72 -10.49 25.26
C CYS A 433 1.03 -10.02 26.69
N LYS A 434 0.71 -10.86 27.69
CA LYS A 434 0.87 -10.51 29.10
C LYS A 434 2.32 -10.73 29.52
N SER A 435 3.17 -9.73 29.34
CA SER A 435 4.56 -9.75 29.83
C SER A 435 4.70 -8.88 31.08
N ASN A 436 5.24 -9.42 32.17
CA ASN A 436 5.59 -8.66 33.40
C ASN A 436 6.90 -7.86 33.26
N ILE A 437 7.35 -7.62 32.03
CA ILE A 437 8.64 -6.98 31.76
C ILE A 437 8.55 -5.51 32.16
N LYS A 438 9.43 -5.10 33.08
CA LYS A 438 9.58 -3.69 33.46
C LYS A 438 10.65 -3.05 32.59
N TYR A 439 10.31 -1.91 32.00
CA TYR A 439 11.27 -1.05 31.31
C TYR A 439 11.82 -0.04 32.29
N GLN A 440 13.15 0.02 32.42
CA GLN A 440 13.82 0.93 33.34
C GLN A 440 14.82 1.82 32.59
N SER A 441 14.54 3.12 32.60
CA SER A 441 15.41 4.17 32.05
C SER A 441 16.10 4.97 33.13
N ASP A 442 15.53 5.08 34.32
CA ASP A 442 16.15 5.78 35.44
C ASP A 442 16.25 4.86 36.66
N SER A 443 17.46 4.70 37.15
CA SER A 443 17.75 3.92 38.33
C SER A 443 18.67 4.71 39.24
N GLN A 444 18.43 4.66 40.56
CA GLN A 444 19.28 5.38 41.52
C GLN A 444 20.74 4.91 41.45
N CYS A 445 20.97 3.65 41.06
CA CYS A 445 22.29 3.05 40.88
C CYS A 445 23.04 3.54 39.63
N SER A 446 22.35 3.99 38.58
CA SER A 446 22.99 4.50 37.35
C SER A 446 23.34 5.98 37.42
N GLN A 447 23.00 6.69 38.51
CA GLN A 447 23.30 8.13 38.68
C GLN A 447 24.81 8.44 38.73
N LEU A 448 25.63 7.44 39.09
CA LEU A 448 27.10 7.56 39.10
C LEU A 448 27.72 7.31 37.71
N CYS A 449 26.91 6.92 36.72
CA CYS A 449 27.30 6.69 35.34
C CYS A 449 26.83 7.88 34.48
N ASN A 450 27.71 8.48 33.69
CA ASN A 450 27.34 9.56 32.78
C ASN A 450 26.74 8.99 31.47
N CYS A 451 25.56 8.36 31.58
CA CYS A 451 24.94 7.66 30.46
C CYS A 451 24.36 8.63 29.42
N SER A 452 24.62 8.34 28.14
CA SER A 452 24.00 9.07 27.03
C SER A 452 22.52 8.65 26.90
N PRO A 453 21.57 9.61 26.93
CA PRO A 453 20.15 9.31 26.70
C PRO A 453 19.84 9.00 25.22
N TYR A 454 20.82 9.16 24.32
CA TYR A 454 20.62 9.02 22.88
C TYR A 454 20.96 7.62 22.33
N ILE A 455 21.68 6.80 23.10
CA ILE A 455 22.17 5.48 22.66
C ILE A 455 21.27 4.39 23.24
N TYR A 456 20.31 3.92 22.44
CA TYR A 456 19.43 2.81 22.82
C TYR A 456 20.08 1.47 22.46
N GLN A 457 20.45 0.69 23.49
CA GLN A 457 21.02 -0.64 23.34
C GLN A 457 20.45 -1.55 24.43
N PRO A 458 19.24 -2.09 24.24
CA PRO A 458 18.52 -2.75 25.31
C PRO A 458 19.29 -3.97 25.81
N VAL A 459 19.22 -4.18 27.12
CA VAL A 459 19.79 -5.36 27.77
C VAL A 459 18.75 -5.99 28.69
N CYS A 460 18.73 -7.32 28.70
CA CYS A 460 17.77 -8.11 29.45
C CYS A 460 18.42 -8.72 30.69
N PHE A 461 17.75 -8.56 31.83
CA PHE A 461 18.08 -9.22 33.08
C PHE A 461 16.97 -10.23 33.45
N GLN A 462 17.35 -11.50 33.60
CA GLN A 462 16.49 -12.62 34.05
C GLN A 462 15.10 -12.70 33.36
N GLN A 463 14.98 -12.29 32.09
CA GLN A 463 13.71 -12.25 31.34
C GLN A 463 12.59 -11.38 31.98
N GLN A 464 12.93 -10.49 32.91
CA GLN A 464 11.95 -9.70 33.68
C GLN A 464 12.18 -8.19 33.61
N ILE A 465 13.41 -7.73 33.39
CA ILE A 465 13.72 -6.31 33.35
C ILE A 465 14.51 -6.02 32.08
N THR A 466 14.05 -5.04 31.30
CA THR A 466 14.79 -4.52 30.14
C THR A 466 15.28 -3.10 30.47
N PHE A 467 16.60 -2.93 30.53
CA PHE A 467 17.23 -1.63 30.71
C PHE A 467 17.41 -0.93 29.35
N PHE A 468 17.37 0.41 29.35
CA PHE A 468 17.53 1.23 28.14
C PHE A 468 18.88 1.02 27.45
N SER A 469 19.96 0.93 28.23
CA SER A 469 21.31 0.65 27.75
C SER A 469 22.12 -0.12 28.81
N PRO A 470 23.25 -0.77 28.47
CA PRO A 470 24.13 -1.37 29.46
C PRO A 470 24.70 -0.34 30.46
N CYS A 471 24.85 0.93 30.06
CA CYS A 471 25.20 2.01 30.98
C CYS A 471 24.11 2.25 32.04
N TYR A 472 22.84 2.26 31.65
CA TYR A 472 21.72 2.40 32.61
C TYR A 472 21.55 1.19 33.54
N ALA A 473 22.08 0.02 33.15
CA ALA A 473 22.24 -1.12 34.05
C ALA A 473 23.51 -1.04 34.93
N GLY A 474 24.38 -0.06 34.69
CA GLY A 474 25.62 0.16 35.43
C GLY A 474 26.74 -0.81 35.07
N CYS A 475 26.70 -1.44 33.89
CA CYS A 475 27.66 -2.45 33.47
C CYS A 475 28.99 -1.83 33.01
N THR A 476 30.10 -2.44 33.42
CA THR A 476 31.46 -1.96 33.14
C THR A 476 32.24 -2.86 32.18
N THR A 477 31.78 -4.10 31.97
CA THR A 477 32.51 -5.11 31.19
C THR A 477 31.59 -5.78 30.17
N VAL A 478 32.15 -6.08 28.98
CA VAL A 478 31.45 -6.76 27.88
C VAL A 478 32.28 -7.94 27.45
N ASN A 479 31.64 -9.10 27.34
CA ASN A 479 32.26 -10.31 26.81
C ASN A 479 31.36 -10.88 25.71
N GLY A 480 31.59 -10.43 24.46
CA GLY A 480 30.74 -10.79 23.32
C GLY A 480 29.31 -10.24 23.43
N THR A 481 28.34 -11.13 23.69
CA THR A 481 26.92 -10.79 23.86
C THR A 481 26.48 -10.64 25.33
N GLU A 482 27.40 -10.84 26.27
CA GLU A 482 27.13 -10.79 27.71
C GLU A 482 27.74 -9.54 28.34
N TYR A 483 26.98 -8.91 29.24
CA TYR A 483 27.41 -7.79 30.07
C TYR A 483 27.57 -8.25 31.52
N SER A 484 28.65 -7.81 32.16
CA SER A 484 28.97 -8.16 33.56
C SER A 484 29.41 -6.95 34.38
N ASN A 485 29.46 -7.12 35.71
CA ASN A 485 29.77 -6.07 36.69
C ASN A 485 28.82 -4.86 36.57
N CYS A 486 27.51 -5.14 36.67
CA CYS A 486 26.44 -4.16 36.59
C CYS A 486 26.04 -3.69 38.00
N SER A 487 26.21 -2.40 38.32
CA SER A 487 25.97 -1.85 39.67
C SER A 487 24.49 -1.85 40.08
N CYS A 488 23.57 -1.92 39.13
CA CYS A 488 22.13 -1.92 39.38
C CYS A 488 21.54 -3.30 39.72
N LEU A 489 22.39 -4.33 39.75
CA LEU A 489 22.01 -5.72 39.91
C LEU A 489 22.90 -6.38 40.98
N SER A 490 22.47 -7.54 41.49
CA SER A 490 23.27 -8.34 42.43
C SER A 490 24.58 -8.81 41.78
N LEU A 491 25.68 -8.79 42.56
CA LEU A 491 27.00 -9.25 42.12
C LEU A 491 26.96 -10.72 41.70
N GLY A 492 27.33 -10.99 40.44
CA GLY A 492 27.44 -12.34 39.87
C GLY A 492 26.41 -12.68 38.78
N ASP A 493 25.51 -11.76 38.46
CA ASP A 493 24.41 -11.98 37.52
C ASP A 493 24.77 -11.66 36.06
N GLN A 494 24.32 -12.52 35.13
CA GLN A 494 24.50 -12.35 33.68
C GLN A 494 23.42 -11.46 33.09
N VAL A 495 23.84 -10.47 32.29
CA VAL A 495 22.96 -9.58 31.53
C VAL A 495 23.17 -9.86 30.04
N LEU A 496 22.09 -10.16 29.32
CA LEU A 496 22.15 -10.51 27.90
C LEU A 496 21.84 -9.30 27.02
N LYS A 497 22.54 -9.20 25.88
CA LYS A 497 22.24 -8.21 24.84
C LYS A 497 20.83 -8.44 24.27
N GLY A 498 20.08 -7.36 24.08
CA GLY A 498 18.73 -7.36 23.51
C GLY A 498 17.64 -7.19 24.56
N SER A 499 16.42 -6.93 24.08
CA SER A 499 15.22 -6.86 24.92
C SER A 499 14.80 -8.24 25.42
N CYS A 500 14.19 -8.33 26.60
CA CYS A 500 13.70 -9.61 27.11
C CYS A 500 12.62 -10.20 26.19
N GLU A 501 12.79 -11.48 25.81
CA GLU A 501 11.82 -12.18 24.96
C GLU A 501 10.45 -12.29 25.65
N LYS A 502 9.39 -12.09 24.87
CA LYS A 502 8.01 -12.30 25.32
C LYS A 502 7.53 -13.66 24.83
N PHE A 503 7.26 -14.59 25.73
CA PHE A 503 6.67 -15.89 25.36
C PHE A 503 5.15 -15.77 25.20
N CYS A 504 4.68 -15.45 23.98
CA CYS A 504 3.26 -15.24 23.67
C CYS A 504 2.81 -15.99 22.41
N LEU A 505 3.22 -17.25 22.23
CA LEU A 505 2.96 -18.01 21.00
C LEU A 505 1.47 -18.21 20.71
N LEU A 506 0.67 -18.54 21.73
CA LEU A 506 -0.77 -18.77 21.56
C LEU A 506 -1.50 -17.47 21.21
N GLU A 507 -1.16 -16.37 21.88
CA GLU A 507 -1.71 -15.05 21.65
C GLU A 507 -1.34 -14.52 20.27
N THR A 508 -0.08 -14.69 19.85
CA THR A 508 0.36 -14.36 18.48
C THR A 508 -0.39 -15.18 17.46
N PHE A 509 -0.55 -16.49 17.65
CA PHE A 509 -1.32 -17.33 16.73
C PHE A 509 -2.79 -16.92 16.64
N LEU A 510 -3.45 -16.69 17.78
CA LEU A 510 -4.84 -16.23 17.82
C LEU A 510 -5.01 -14.85 17.15
N PHE A 511 -4.09 -13.93 17.42
CA PHE A 511 -4.05 -12.62 16.79
C PHE A 511 -3.96 -12.72 15.27
N LEU A 512 -3.03 -13.53 14.78
CA LEU A 512 -2.81 -13.77 13.36
C LEU A 512 -4.01 -14.42 12.68
N LEU A 513 -4.66 -15.39 13.33
CA LEU A 513 -5.87 -16.03 12.82
C LEU A 513 -7.04 -15.05 12.72
N ILE A 514 -7.23 -14.19 13.72
CA ILE A 514 -8.29 -13.18 13.68
C ILE A 514 -7.96 -12.10 12.65
N LEU A 515 -6.69 -11.69 12.53
CA LEU A 515 -6.24 -10.77 11.49
C LEU A 515 -6.53 -11.33 10.10
N PHE A 516 -6.29 -12.64 9.87
CA PHE A 516 -6.68 -13.32 8.63
C PHE A 516 -8.18 -13.18 8.37
N LEU A 517 -9.04 -13.44 9.36
CA LEU A 517 -10.49 -13.31 9.21
C LEU A 517 -10.92 -11.87 8.90
N VAL A 518 -10.36 -10.88 9.59
CA VAL A 518 -10.63 -9.46 9.32
C VAL A 518 -10.27 -9.13 7.87
N THR A 519 -9.03 -9.43 7.43
CA THR A 519 -8.58 -9.16 6.06
C THR A 519 -9.39 -9.91 5.01
N TYR A 520 -9.76 -11.16 5.28
CA TYR A 520 -10.56 -11.97 4.37
C TYR A 520 -11.95 -11.36 4.12
N PHE A 521 -12.69 -11.05 5.19
CA PHE A 521 -14.02 -10.44 5.05
C PHE A 521 -13.95 -9.00 4.54
N GLU A 522 -12.86 -8.28 4.80
CA GLU A 522 -12.62 -6.96 4.24
C GLU A 522 -12.55 -7.00 2.71
N THR A 523 -11.68 -7.86 2.21
CA THR A 523 -11.39 -7.95 0.78
C THR A 523 -12.48 -8.67 -0.01
N LEU A 524 -13.29 -9.51 0.66
CA LEU A 524 -14.50 -10.10 0.08
C LEU A 524 -15.49 -9.03 -0.40
N MET A 525 -15.55 -7.87 0.25
CA MET A 525 -16.44 -6.78 -0.15
C MET A 525 -16.00 -6.05 -1.44
N ALA A 526 -14.73 -6.16 -1.85
CA ALA A 526 -14.18 -5.38 -2.97
C ALA A 526 -14.91 -5.64 -4.30
N THR A 527 -15.14 -6.91 -4.64
CA THR A 527 -15.84 -7.27 -5.88
C THR A 527 -17.32 -6.87 -5.90
N PRO A 528 -18.15 -7.18 -4.88
CA PRO A 528 -19.54 -6.72 -4.89
C PRO A 528 -19.65 -5.19 -4.89
N GLN A 529 -18.74 -4.46 -4.25
CA GLN A 529 -18.69 -2.99 -4.34
C GLN A 529 -18.44 -2.50 -5.77
N LEU A 530 -17.47 -3.08 -6.49
CA LEU A 530 -17.21 -2.76 -7.90
C LEU A 530 -18.45 -3.01 -8.77
N ILE A 531 -19.12 -4.14 -8.58
CA ILE A 531 -20.32 -4.50 -9.36
C ILE A 531 -21.48 -3.55 -9.08
N ILE A 532 -21.65 -3.08 -7.84
CA ILE A 532 -22.65 -2.04 -7.51
C ILE A 532 -22.35 -0.76 -8.28
N VAL A 533 -21.09 -0.31 -8.29
CA VAL A 533 -20.67 0.90 -9.02
C VAL A 533 -20.97 0.76 -10.51
N LEU A 534 -20.50 -0.32 -11.14
CA LEU A 534 -20.69 -0.57 -12.57
C LEU A 534 -22.17 -0.66 -12.98
N ARG A 535 -23.01 -1.30 -12.17
CA ARG A 535 -24.45 -1.45 -12.45
C ARG A 535 -25.28 -0.23 -12.05
N SER A 536 -24.75 0.67 -11.22
CA SER A 536 -25.45 1.89 -10.79
C SER A 536 -25.34 3.03 -11.80
N VAL A 537 -24.36 2.98 -12.70
CA VAL A 537 -24.04 4.05 -13.64
C VAL A 537 -24.36 3.60 -15.08
N GLN A 538 -24.68 4.54 -15.96
CA GLN A 538 -24.87 4.28 -17.39
C GLN A 538 -23.59 3.71 -18.02
N HIS A 539 -23.74 2.81 -18.99
CA HIS A 539 -22.63 2.07 -19.61
C HIS A 539 -21.52 3.00 -20.15
N GLU A 540 -21.89 4.14 -20.72
CA GLU A 540 -20.95 5.11 -21.29
C GLU A 540 -20.05 5.81 -20.24
N LEU A 541 -20.51 5.89 -18.99
CA LEU A 541 -19.84 6.61 -17.90
C LEU A 541 -19.08 5.69 -16.94
N GLN A 542 -19.07 4.36 -17.16
CA GLN A 542 -18.47 3.40 -16.24
C GLN A 542 -16.97 3.60 -16.03
N SER A 543 -16.20 3.88 -17.07
CA SER A 543 -14.74 4.10 -16.90
C SER A 543 -14.47 5.39 -16.15
N PHE A 544 -15.25 6.43 -16.45
CA PHE A 544 -15.14 7.72 -15.78
C PHE A 544 -15.53 7.63 -14.31
N SER A 545 -16.58 6.87 -13.97
CA SER A 545 -17.02 6.66 -12.59
C SER A 545 -15.98 5.87 -11.78
N LEU A 546 -15.36 4.83 -12.34
CA LEU A 546 -14.23 4.15 -11.70
C LEU A 546 -13.03 5.10 -11.50
N GLY A 547 -12.78 5.99 -12.46
CA GLY A 547 -11.73 7.00 -12.32
C GLY A 547 -12.01 8.00 -11.20
N LEU A 548 -13.26 8.47 -11.08
CA LEU A 548 -13.70 9.36 -10.00
C LEU A 548 -13.68 8.65 -8.64
N GLN A 549 -14.09 7.38 -8.58
CA GLN A 549 -14.01 6.55 -7.37
C GLN A 549 -12.56 6.46 -6.87
N ASN A 550 -11.60 6.16 -7.75
CA ASN A 550 -10.19 6.08 -7.38
C ASN A 550 -9.64 7.42 -6.90
N CYS A 551 -10.01 8.53 -7.56
CA CYS A 551 -9.66 9.89 -7.14
C CYS A 551 -10.13 10.18 -5.71
N ILE A 552 -11.42 9.92 -5.41
CA ILE A 552 -12.00 10.14 -4.09
C ILE A 552 -11.32 9.24 -3.03
N MET A 553 -11.04 7.99 -3.37
CA MET A 553 -10.34 7.05 -2.50
C MET A 553 -8.92 7.53 -2.16
N LYS A 554 -8.18 8.11 -3.11
CA LYS A 554 -6.84 8.68 -2.87
C LYS A 554 -6.88 9.82 -1.84
N VAL A 555 -7.83 10.75 -2.04
CA VAL A 555 -7.97 11.97 -1.22
C VAL A 555 -8.48 11.65 0.19
N ILE A 556 -9.48 10.78 0.31
CA ILE A 556 -10.11 10.45 1.60
C ILE A 556 -9.33 9.40 2.39
N ALA A 557 -8.72 8.42 1.70
CA ALA A 557 -8.08 7.29 2.37
C ALA A 557 -6.56 7.30 2.23
N GLN A 558 -6.02 7.17 1.02
CA GLN A 558 -4.59 6.85 0.86
C GLN A 558 -3.65 7.92 1.42
N ILE A 559 -3.94 9.21 1.20
CA ILE A 559 -3.10 10.32 1.67
C ILE A 559 -3.18 10.54 3.20
N PRO A 560 -4.37 10.70 3.81
CA PRO A 560 -4.44 11.02 5.25
C PRO A 560 -4.16 9.83 6.17
N THR A 561 -4.36 8.59 5.71
CA THR A 561 -4.29 7.40 6.57
C THR A 561 -2.90 7.18 7.20
N PRO A 562 -1.78 7.18 6.45
CA PRO A 562 -0.45 7.04 7.04
C PRO A 562 -0.12 8.12 8.07
N ILE A 563 -0.58 9.35 7.82
CA ILE A 563 -0.38 10.49 8.73
C ILE A 563 -1.15 10.28 10.04
N LEU A 564 -2.43 9.94 9.94
CA LEU A 564 -3.30 9.76 11.10
C LEU A 564 -2.83 8.59 11.97
N PHE A 565 -2.58 7.42 11.37
CA PHE A 565 -2.12 6.24 12.11
C PHE A 565 -0.68 6.39 12.60
N GLY A 566 0.18 7.13 11.89
CA GLY A 566 1.52 7.50 12.35
C GLY A 566 1.48 8.28 13.67
N ILE A 567 0.67 9.35 13.73
CA ILE A 567 0.48 10.16 14.95
C ILE A 567 -0.09 9.31 16.10
N ILE A 568 -1.06 8.43 15.83
CA ILE A 568 -1.65 7.55 16.85
C ILE A 568 -0.61 6.64 17.48
N ILE A 569 0.23 6.01 16.66
CA ILE A 569 1.28 5.10 17.11
C ILE A 569 2.36 5.87 17.88
N ASP A 570 2.82 6.99 17.34
CA ASP A 570 3.85 7.83 17.94
C ASP A 570 3.45 8.42 19.29
N ASN A 571 2.17 8.73 19.50
CA ASN A 571 1.64 9.12 20.81
C ASN A 571 1.74 8.03 21.88
N GLN A 572 1.99 6.77 21.51
CA GLN A 572 2.22 5.66 22.44
C GLN A 572 3.71 5.38 22.67
N CYS A 573 4.60 6.26 22.20
CA CYS A 573 6.03 6.09 22.38
C CYS A 573 6.45 6.31 23.84
N LEU A 574 7.19 5.36 24.41
CA LEU A 574 7.82 5.46 25.73
C LEU A 574 9.21 6.10 25.65
N PHE A 575 10.01 5.72 24.65
CA PHE A 575 11.37 6.21 24.47
C PHE A 575 11.60 6.74 23.06
N TRP A 576 11.88 8.02 22.96
CA TRP A 576 12.16 8.70 21.69
C TRP A 576 13.64 8.64 21.35
N SER A 577 13.96 8.43 20.06
CA SER A 577 15.28 8.81 19.55
C SER A 577 15.36 10.32 19.52
N GLU A 578 16.08 10.93 20.44
CA GLU A 578 16.37 12.36 20.38
C GLU A 578 17.66 12.61 19.60
N SER A 579 17.64 13.57 18.69
CA SER A 579 18.86 14.09 18.09
C SER A 579 19.47 15.16 18.99
N THR A 580 20.77 15.42 18.84
CA THR A 580 21.51 16.49 19.53
C THR A 580 20.89 17.89 19.37
N TRP A 581 19.96 18.07 18.43
CA TRP A 581 19.25 19.31 18.12
C TRP A 581 17.80 19.34 18.62
N HIS A 582 17.44 18.50 19.59
CA HIS A 582 16.08 18.41 20.18
C HIS A 582 14.95 18.13 19.16
N ARG A 583 15.27 17.52 18.02
CA ARG A 583 14.24 16.97 17.12
C ARG A 583 13.97 15.51 17.49
N ARG A 584 12.69 15.17 17.67
CA ARG A 584 12.21 13.79 17.88
C ARG A 584 12.38 12.97 16.60
N GLY A 585 13.12 11.88 16.68
CA GLY A 585 13.30 10.86 15.64
C GLY A 585 12.34 9.68 15.84
N SER A 586 12.73 8.48 15.40
CA SER A 586 11.93 7.27 15.57
C SER A 586 11.76 6.87 17.04
N CYS A 587 10.62 6.28 17.38
CA CYS A 587 10.43 5.70 18.71
C CYS A 587 11.17 4.35 18.84
N PHE A 588 11.85 4.15 19.97
CA PHE A 588 12.51 2.88 20.30
C PHE A 588 11.57 1.84 20.90
N VAL A 589 10.68 2.25 21.82
CA VAL A 589 9.77 1.33 22.53
C VAL A 589 8.38 1.95 22.64
N TYR A 590 7.38 1.18 22.25
CA TYR A 590 5.97 1.56 22.35
C TYR A 590 5.29 0.90 23.56
N ASP A 591 4.27 1.58 24.12
CA ASP A 591 3.44 1.02 25.18
C ASP A 591 2.54 -0.10 24.64
N GLY A 592 2.95 -1.35 24.88
CA GLY A 592 2.21 -2.54 24.45
C GLY A 592 0.82 -2.72 25.08
N ASN A 593 0.48 -2.00 26.15
CA ASN A 593 -0.84 -2.08 26.78
C ASN A 593 -1.84 -1.11 26.17
N ARG A 594 -1.39 0.11 25.80
CA ARG A 594 -2.26 1.16 25.25
C ARG A 594 -2.34 1.11 23.73
N LEU A 595 -1.27 0.71 23.05
CA LEU A 595 -1.18 0.66 21.59
C LEU A 595 -2.30 -0.18 20.94
N PRO A 596 -2.66 -1.38 21.43
CA PRO A 596 -3.77 -2.14 20.85
C PRO A 596 -5.11 -1.40 20.95
N PHE A 597 -5.40 -0.72 22.06
CA PHE A 597 -6.65 0.02 22.23
C PHE A 597 -6.72 1.24 21.33
N THR A 598 -5.63 1.99 21.18
CA THR A 598 -5.63 3.19 20.33
C THR A 598 -5.68 2.82 18.85
N LEU A 599 -4.89 1.83 18.42
CA LEU A 599 -4.83 1.39 17.03
C LEU A 599 -6.11 0.65 16.59
N PHE A 600 -6.55 -0.38 17.32
CA PHE A 600 -7.77 -1.09 16.96
C PHE A 600 -9.04 -0.31 17.36
N GLY A 601 -9.02 0.49 18.42
CA GLY A 601 -10.16 1.34 18.77
C GLY A 601 -10.47 2.35 17.68
N THR A 602 -9.46 2.96 17.07
CA THR A 602 -9.65 3.86 15.92
C THR A 602 -10.15 3.10 14.68
N ALA A 603 -9.61 1.92 14.41
CA ALA A 603 -10.11 1.04 13.35
C ALA A 603 -11.60 0.65 13.55
N ILE A 604 -12.01 0.37 14.79
CA ILE A 604 -13.41 0.06 15.14
C ILE A 604 -14.33 1.25 14.91
N ILE A 605 -13.90 2.46 15.27
CA ILE A 605 -14.67 3.69 15.02
C ILE A 605 -14.87 3.87 13.50
N ILE A 606 -13.81 3.70 12.70
CA ILE A 606 -13.88 3.75 11.24
C ILE A 606 -14.85 2.69 10.71
N LYS A 607 -14.78 1.46 11.23
CA LYS A 607 -15.74 0.39 10.89
C LYS A 607 -17.18 0.71 11.25
N LEU A 608 -17.43 1.32 12.40
CA LEU A 608 -18.77 1.74 12.79
C LEU A 608 -19.34 2.77 11.79
N ILE A 609 -18.51 3.73 11.36
CA ILE A 609 -18.92 4.70 10.34
C ILE A 609 -19.25 3.98 9.03
N SER A 610 -18.39 3.07 8.56
CA SER A 610 -18.69 2.27 7.36
C SER A 610 -19.99 1.48 7.49
N LEU A 611 -20.19 0.78 8.62
CA LEU A 611 -21.38 -0.01 8.87
C LEU A 611 -22.65 0.85 8.84
N THR A 612 -22.62 2.06 9.42
CA THR A 612 -23.77 2.98 9.36
C THR A 612 -24.10 3.40 7.93
N LEU A 613 -23.09 3.71 7.11
CA LEU A 613 -23.30 4.05 5.69
C LEU A 613 -23.83 2.86 4.89
N ILE A 614 -23.34 1.64 5.14
CA ILE A 614 -23.84 0.42 4.51
C ILE A 614 -25.30 0.15 4.89
N ILE A 615 -25.67 0.37 6.16
CA ILE A 615 -27.07 0.27 6.62
C ILE A 615 -27.95 1.31 5.90
N ILE A 616 -27.49 2.56 5.77
CA ILE A 616 -28.20 3.60 5.04
C ILE A 616 -28.39 3.18 3.56
N LEU A 617 -27.33 2.69 2.91
CA LEU A 617 -27.38 2.19 1.54
C LEU A 617 -28.38 1.02 1.40
N PHE A 618 -28.37 0.08 2.35
CA PHE A 618 -29.31 -1.03 2.40
C PHE A 618 -30.76 -0.55 2.52
N LEU A 619 -31.04 0.41 3.40
CA LEU A 619 -32.39 0.97 3.57
C LEU A 619 -32.90 1.69 2.32
N ILE A 620 -32.03 2.43 1.63
CA ILE A 620 -32.36 3.10 0.36
C ILE A 620 -32.65 2.06 -0.73
N ALA A 621 -31.78 1.06 -0.87
CA ALA A 621 -31.95 -0.02 -1.83
C ALA A 621 -33.21 -0.85 -1.55
N PHE A 622 -33.52 -1.11 -0.28
CA PHE A 622 -34.73 -1.82 0.14
C PHE A 622 -36.00 -1.06 -0.24
N LYS A 623 -36.06 0.25 0.03
CA LYS A 623 -37.18 1.10 -0.39
C LYS A 623 -37.38 1.07 -1.91
N ARG A 624 -36.29 1.22 -2.68
CA ARG A 624 -36.34 1.20 -4.14
C ARG A 624 -36.82 -0.14 -4.70
N ASN A 625 -36.34 -1.25 -4.15
CA ASN A 625 -36.76 -2.60 -4.55
C ASN A 625 -38.25 -2.84 -4.25
N LYS A 626 -38.74 -2.38 -3.09
CA LYS A 626 -40.17 -2.46 -2.74
C LYS A 626 -41.03 -1.65 -3.71
N THR A 627 -40.62 -0.43 -4.07
CA THR A 627 -41.36 0.39 -5.06
C THR A 627 -41.39 -0.25 -6.44
N GLN A 628 -40.28 -0.86 -6.90
CA GLN A 628 -40.25 -1.57 -8.18
C GLN A 628 -41.19 -2.77 -8.20
N ASN A 629 -41.18 -3.61 -7.15
CA ASN A 629 -42.10 -4.75 -7.06
C ASN A 629 -43.57 -4.33 -7.01
N ILE A 630 -43.88 -3.18 -6.40
CA ILE A 630 -45.24 -2.62 -6.41
C ILE A 630 -45.63 -2.19 -7.84
N CYS A 631 -44.75 -1.50 -8.57
CA CYS A 631 -45.00 -1.09 -9.96
C CYS A 631 -45.19 -2.30 -10.90
N PHE A 632 -44.36 -3.34 -10.78
CA PHE A 632 -44.54 -4.57 -11.57
C PHE A 632 -45.87 -5.28 -11.26
N SER A 633 -46.26 -5.34 -9.98
CA SER A 633 -47.56 -5.94 -9.61
C SER A 633 -48.77 -5.14 -10.13
N THR A 634 -48.64 -3.81 -10.27
CA THR A 634 -49.70 -2.97 -10.85
C THR A 634 -49.78 -3.09 -12.37
N GLU A 635 -48.64 -3.24 -13.07
CA GLU A 635 -48.62 -3.49 -14.52
C GLU A 635 -49.19 -4.87 -14.86
N GLU A 636 -48.80 -5.94 -14.13
CA GLU A 636 -49.40 -7.27 -14.30
C GLU A 636 -50.92 -7.27 -14.03
N GLN A 637 -51.39 -6.48 -13.06
CA GLN A 637 -52.82 -6.33 -12.80
C GLN A 637 -53.56 -5.56 -13.90
N GLN A 638 -52.93 -4.55 -14.51
CA GLN A 638 -53.49 -3.82 -15.66
C GLN A 638 -53.55 -4.69 -16.92
N ASP A 639 -52.54 -5.53 -17.15
CA ASP A 639 -52.52 -6.45 -18.30
C ASP A 639 -53.57 -7.56 -18.15
N LEU A 640 -53.83 -8.04 -16.93
CA LEU A 640 -54.91 -9.00 -16.65
C LEU A 640 -56.30 -8.38 -16.82
N LEU A 641 -56.49 -7.10 -16.45
CA LEU A 641 -57.75 -6.38 -16.66
C LEU A 641 -57.99 -6.10 -18.15
N ASN A 642 -56.96 -5.71 -18.91
CA ASN A 642 -57.08 -5.46 -20.34
C ASN A 642 -57.36 -6.74 -21.16
N ASN A 643 -56.82 -7.90 -20.74
CA ASN A 643 -57.10 -9.18 -21.37
C ASN A 643 -58.47 -9.78 -21.01
N SER A 644 -59.19 -9.22 -20.03
CA SER A 644 -60.54 -9.65 -19.66
C SER A 644 -61.66 -8.96 -20.46
N HIS A 645 -61.30 -8.00 -21.33
CA HIS A 645 -62.23 -7.22 -22.16
C HIS A 645 -62.24 -7.58 -23.65
N TYR A 646 -61.56 -8.68 -24.05
CA TYR A 646 -61.61 -9.21 -25.42
C TYR A 646 -62.40 -10.51 -25.52
#